data_AF-B4DYS5-F1
#
_entry.id   AF-B4DYS5-F1
#
_cell.length_a   1.000
_cell.length_b   1.000
_cell.length_c   1.000
_cell.angle_alpha   90.00
_cell.angle_beta   90.00
_cell.angle_gamma   90.00
#
_symmetry.space_group_name_H-M   'P 1'
#
loop_
_entity.id
_entity.type
_entity.pdbx_description
1 polymer ?
#
loop_
_entity_poly.entity_id
_entity_poly.type
_entity_poly.pdbx_seq_one_letter_code
_entity_poly.pdbx_strand_id
1 'polypeptide(L)'
;MEVPLPWLNIKIVYMAPIKALCSQRFDDWKEKFGPIGLNCKELTGDTVMDDLFEIQHAHIIMTTPEKWDSMTRKWRDNSLVQLVRLFLIDEVHIVKDENRGPTLEVVVSRMKTVQSVSQTLKNTSTAIPMRFVAVSATIPNAEDIAEWLSDGERPAVCLKMDESHRPVKLQKVVLGFPCSSNQTEFKFDLTLNYKIASVIQMYSDQKPTLVFCATRKGVQQAASVLVKDAKFIMTVEQKQRLQKYAYSVRDSKLRDILKDGAAYHHAGMELSDRKVVEGAFTVGDLPVLFTTSTLAMGVNLPAHLVVIKSTMHYAGGLFEEYSETDILQMIGRAGRPQFDTTATAVIMTRLSTRDKYIQMLACRDTVESSLHRHLIEHLNAEIVLHTITDVNIAVEWIRSTLLYIRALKNPSHYGFASGLNKDGIEAKLQELCLKNLNDLSSLDLIKMDEGVNFKPTEAGRLMAWYYITFETVKKFYTISGKETLSDLVTLIAGCKEFLDIQLRINEKKTLNTLNKDPNRITIRFPMEGRIKTREMKVNCLIQAQLGCIPIQDFALTQDTAKIFRHGSRITRWLSDFVAAQEKKFAVLLNSLILAKCFRCKLWENSLHVSKQLEKIGVTLSNAIVNAGLTSFKKIEETDARELELILNRHPPFGTQIKETVMYLPKYELKVEQITRYSDTTAEILVTVILRNFEQLQTKRTASDSHYVTLIIGDADNQVVYLHKITDSVLLKAGSWAKKIAVKRALKSEDLSINLISSEFVGLDIQQKLTVFYLEPKRFGNQITMQRKSETQISHSKHSDISTIAGPNKGTTASKKPGNRECNHLCKSKHTCGHDCCKIGVAQKSEIKESTISSYLSDLRNRNAVSSVPPVKRLKIQMNKSQSVDLKEFGFTPKPSLPSISRSEYLNISELPIMEQWDQPEIYGKVRQEPSEYQDKEVLNVNFELGNEVWDDFDDENLEVTSFSTDTEKTKISGFGNTLSSSTRGSKLPLQESKSKFQREMSNSFVSSHEMSDISLSNSAMPKFSASSMTKLPQQAGNAVIVHFQERKPQNLSPEIEKQCFTFSEKNPNSSNYKKVDFFIRNSECKKEVDFSMYHPDDEADEMKSLLGIFDGIF
;
A
#
# COMPACT_ATOMS: atom_id res chain seq x y z
N MET A 1 -18.35 -44.41 10.52
CA MET A 1 -16.91 -44.48 10.19
C MET A 1 -16.43 -43.06 10.01
N GLU A 2 -15.44 -42.62 10.77
CA GLU A 2 -14.73 -41.37 10.45
C GLU A 2 -13.70 -41.70 9.38
N VAL A 3 -13.77 -41.03 8.22
CA VAL A 3 -12.71 -41.13 7.22
C VAL A 3 -11.57 -40.24 7.71
N PRO A 4 -10.35 -40.78 7.96
CA PRO A 4 -9.23 -39.95 8.38
C PRO A 4 -8.82 -39.05 7.22
N LEU A 5 -9.17 -37.75 7.31
CA LEU A 5 -8.94 -36.76 6.25
C LEU A 5 -7.44 -36.69 5.90
N PRO A 6 -7.02 -37.14 4.69
CA PRO A 6 -5.60 -37.18 4.33
C PRO A 6 -4.99 -35.78 4.11
N TRP A 7 -5.82 -34.75 4.14
CA TRP A 7 -5.50 -33.36 3.78
C TRP A 7 -4.93 -32.53 4.94
N LEU A 8 -5.01 -32.99 6.19
CA LEU A 8 -4.65 -32.21 7.39
C LEU A 8 -3.24 -31.59 7.35
N ASN A 9 -2.28 -32.28 6.72
CA ASN A 9 -0.88 -31.86 6.60
C ASN A 9 -0.49 -31.37 5.19
N ILE A 10 -1.46 -31.03 4.34
CA ILE A 10 -1.25 -30.58 2.96
C ILE A 10 -1.85 -29.18 2.80
N LYS A 11 -1.06 -28.25 2.26
CA LYS A 11 -1.51 -26.92 1.85
C LYS A 11 -1.34 -26.74 0.34
N ILE A 12 -2.34 -26.10 -0.28
CA ILE A 12 -2.32 -25.64 -1.67
C ILE A 12 -2.29 -24.12 -1.63
N VAL A 13 -1.39 -23.51 -2.40
CA VAL A 13 -1.36 -22.06 -2.58
C VAL A 13 -1.81 -21.74 -4.00
N TYR A 14 -2.85 -20.92 -4.13
CA TYR A 14 -3.24 -20.28 -5.37
C TYR A 14 -2.83 -18.81 -5.30
N MET A 15 -1.87 -18.44 -6.14
CA MET A 15 -1.36 -17.09 -6.24
C MET A 15 -1.86 -16.46 -7.54
N ALA A 16 -2.74 -15.48 -7.41
CA ALA A 16 -3.25 -14.67 -8.52
C ALA A 16 -2.67 -13.25 -8.46
N PRO A 17 -2.52 -12.56 -9.60
CA PRO A 17 -2.04 -11.19 -9.62
C PRO A 17 -2.96 -10.24 -8.85
N ILE A 18 -4.29 -10.31 -9.01
CA ILE A 18 -5.21 -9.26 -8.59
C ILE A 18 -6.10 -9.75 -7.45
N LYS A 19 -6.39 -8.88 -6.47
CA LYS A 19 -7.27 -9.22 -5.33
C LYS A 19 -8.62 -9.76 -5.81
N ALA A 20 -9.30 -9.06 -6.72
CA ALA A 20 -10.59 -9.51 -7.22
C ALA A 20 -10.54 -10.85 -7.96
N LEU A 21 -9.42 -11.22 -8.59
CA LEU A 21 -9.25 -12.57 -9.14
C LEU A 21 -9.09 -13.61 -8.01
N CYS A 22 -8.42 -13.26 -6.91
CA CYS A 22 -8.42 -14.09 -5.69
C CYS A 22 -9.85 -14.26 -5.14
N SER A 23 -10.63 -13.18 -5.00
CA SER A 23 -11.99 -13.21 -4.46
C SER A 23 -12.99 -13.93 -5.37
N GLN A 24 -12.96 -13.65 -6.69
CA GLN A 24 -13.77 -14.35 -7.69
C GLN A 24 -13.51 -15.86 -7.68
N ARG A 25 -12.23 -16.26 -7.56
CA ARG A 25 -11.86 -17.68 -7.43
C ARG A 25 -12.17 -18.25 -6.07
N PHE A 26 -12.12 -17.46 -4.99
CA PHE A 26 -12.49 -17.89 -3.66
C PHE A 26 -13.97 -18.29 -3.60
N ASP A 27 -14.88 -17.48 -4.15
CA ASP A 27 -16.30 -17.85 -4.21
C ASP A 27 -16.53 -19.12 -5.06
N ASP A 28 -15.97 -19.15 -6.28
CA ASP A 28 -16.02 -20.30 -7.20
C ASP A 28 -15.50 -21.61 -6.57
N TRP A 29 -14.37 -21.54 -5.85
CA TRP A 29 -13.70 -22.72 -5.29
C TRP A 29 -14.26 -23.13 -3.92
N LYS A 30 -14.80 -22.19 -3.15
CA LYS A 30 -15.54 -22.47 -1.91
C LYS A 30 -16.80 -23.26 -2.19
N GLU A 31 -17.54 -22.93 -3.25
CA GLU A 31 -18.72 -23.70 -3.67
C GLU A 31 -18.33 -25.08 -4.23
N LYS A 32 -17.27 -25.17 -5.04
CA LYS A 32 -16.82 -26.43 -5.65
C LYS A 32 -16.16 -27.41 -4.68
N PHE A 33 -15.29 -26.94 -3.79
CA PHE A 33 -14.46 -27.79 -2.94
C PHE A 33 -14.91 -27.85 -1.47
N GLY A 34 -15.74 -26.90 -1.02
CA GLY A 34 -16.38 -26.92 0.30
C GLY A 34 -17.14 -28.22 0.62
N PRO A 35 -17.97 -28.75 -0.30
CA PRO A 35 -18.65 -30.06 -0.13
C PRO A 35 -17.70 -31.26 0.04
N ILE A 36 -16.43 -31.11 -0.37
CA ILE A 36 -15.37 -32.14 -0.27
C ILE A 36 -14.53 -31.94 1.02
N GLY A 37 -14.90 -30.98 1.88
CA GLY A 37 -14.21 -30.66 3.14
C GLY A 37 -12.95 -29.80 3.00
N LEU A 38 -12.68 -29.26 1.81
CA LEU A 38 -11.48 -28.46 1.54
C LEU A 38 -11.73 -26.97 1.79
N ASN A 39 -11.57 -26.53 3.05
CA ASN A 39 -11.60 -25.13 3.44
C ASN A 39 -10.69 -24.23 2.55
N CYS A 40 -11.29 -23.28 1.83
CA CYS A 40 -10.59 -22.15 1.20
C CYS A 40 -10.48 -20.96 2.16
N LYS A 41 -9.43 -20.14 2.03
CA LYS A 41 -9.28 -18.84 2.72
C LYS A 41 -8.60 -17.82 1.79
N GLU A 42 -9.24 -16.67 1.58
CA GLU A 42 -8.58 -15.51 0.98
C GLU A 42 -7.61 -14.88 1.98
N LEU A 43 -6.39 -14.60 1.51
CA LEU A 43 -5.34 -13.89 2.22
C LEU A 43 -4.79 -12.78 1.30
N THR A 44 -5.31 -11.56 1.44
CA THR A 44 -4.94 -10.43 0.59
C THR A 44 -4.53 -9.20 1.42
N GLY A 45 -4.32 -8.06 0.75
CA GLY A 45 -3.81 -6.84 1.37
C GLY A 45 -4.69 -6.23 2.47
N ASP A 46 -5.95 -6.64 2.55
CA ASP A 46 -6.95 -6.11 3.49
C ASP A 46 -7.19 -7.06 4.68
N THR A 47 -6.82 -8.33 4.55
CA THR A 47 -6.82 -9.33 5.64
C THR A 47 -5.85 -8.90 6.75
N VAL A 48 -6.31 -8.84 8.00
CA VAL A 48 -5.46 -8.47 9.15
C VAL A 48 -4.40 -9.55 9.37
N MET A 49 -3.25 -9.19 9.96
CA MET A 49 -2.15 -10.15 10.15
C MET A 49 -2.42 -11.17 11.28
N ASP A 50 -3.46 -10.94 12.08
CA ASP A 50 -3.84 -11.79 13.20
C ASP A 50 -4.58 -13.08 12.72
N ASP A 51 -5.06 -13.10 11.45
CA ASP A 51 -5.61 -14.27 10.73
C ASP A 51 -4.63 -15.46 10.57
N LEU A 52 -3.37 -15.36 11.01
CA LEU A 52 -2.38 -16.44 10.94
C LEU A 52 -2.86 -17.75 11.59
N PHE A 53 -3.74 -17.68 12.60
CA PHE A 53 -4.36 -18.86 13.21
C PHE A 53 -5.43 -19.50 12.31
N GLU A 54 -6.17 -18.70 11.53
CA GLU A 54 -7.18 -19.21 10.59
C GLU A 54 -6.53 -19.91 9.38
N ILE A 55 -5.38 -19.40 8.92
CA ILE A 55 -4.60 -20.01 7.83
C ILE A 55 -4.17 -21.46 8.17
N GLN A 56 -3.97 -21.79 9.45
CA GLN A 56 -3.67 -23.16 9.88
C GLN A 56 -4.79 -24.15 9.52
N HIS A 57 -6.04 -23.68 9.52
CA HIS A 57 -7.26 -24.47 9.29
C HIS A 57 -7.74 -24.45 7.82
N ALA A 58 -7.13 -23.62 6.97
CA ALA A 58 -7.37 -23.58 5.52
C ALA A 58 -6.54 -24.65 4.80
N HIS A 59 -7.12 -25.33 3.80
CA HIS A 59 -6.41 -26.25 2.91
C HIS A 59 -5.92 -25.53 1.64
N ILE A 60 -6.74 -24.62 1.12
CA ILE A 60 -6.45 -23.81 -0.08
C ILE A 60 -6.31 -22.35 0.34
N ILE A 61 -5.11 -21.79 0.14
CA ILE A 61 -4.77 -20.40 0.49
C ILE A 61 -4.72 -19.58 -0.79
N MET A 62 -5.50 -18.50 -0.86
CA MET A 62 -5.69 -17.71 -2.09
C MET A 62 -5.15 -16.29 -1.88
N THR A 63 -4.10 -15.91 -2.60
CA THR A 63 -3.21 -14.78 -2.22
C THR A 63 -2.66 -14.01 -3.42
N THR A 64 -2.26 -12.75 -3.20
CA THR A 64 -1.39 -12.03 -4.16
C THR A 64 0.09 -12.29 -3.87
N PRO A 65 1.02 -12.03 -4.82
CA PRO A 65 2.45 -12.18 -4.60
C PRO A 65 2.97 -11.35 -3.42
N GLU A 66 2.51 -10.12 -3.24
CA GLU A 66 2.99 -9.23 -2.16
C GLU A 66 2.53 -9.71 -0.79
N LYS A 67 1.32 -10.26 -0.68
CA LYS A 67 0.81 -10.80 0.58
C LYS A 67 1.49 -12.12 0.94
N TRP A 68 1.79 -12.97 -0.05
CA TRP A 68 2.55 -14.20 0.17
C TRP A 68 4.03 -13.93 0.48
N ASP A 69 4.67 -12.96 -0.18
CA ASP A 69 5.99 -12.44 0.21
C ASP A 69 5.93 -11.92 1.65
N SER A 70 4.87 -11.18 2.04
CA SER A 70 4.75 -10.60 3.38
C SER A 70 4.60 -11.65 4.48
N MET A 71 3.83 -12.72 4.21
CA MET A 71 3.73 -13.89 5.08
C MET A 71 5.08 -14.65 5.14
N THR A 72 5.68 -14.94 4.00
CA THR A 72 6.92 -15.74 3.93
C THR A 72 8.17 -14.99 4.41
N ARG A 73 8.21 -13.65 4.45
CA ARG A 73 9.30 -12.90 5.14
C ARG A 73 9.35 -13.11 6.66
N LYS A 74 8.45 -13.95 7.22
CA LYS A 74 8.49 -14.49 8.59
C LYS A 74 8.33 -16.03 8.60
N TRP A 75 8.82 -16.73 7.56
CA TRP A 75 8.55 -18.16 7.39
C TRP A 75 9.21 -19.07 8.43
N ARG A 76 10.36 -18.71 8.99
CA ARG A 76 11.09 -19.59 9.95
C ARG A 76 10.33 -19.85 11.24
N ASP A 77 9.40 -18.96 11.61
CA ASP A 77 8.49 -19.14 12.76
C ASP A 77 7.19 -19.89 12.37
N ASN A 78 6.97 -20.16 11.07
CA ASN A 78 5.72 -20.71 10.52
C ASN A 78 5.97 -22.02 9.76
N SER A 79 5.67 -23.15 10.41
CA SER A 79 5.73 -24.50 9.79
C SER A 79 4.90 -24.65 8.50
N LEU A 80 3.88 -23.81 8.32
CA LEU A 80 2.95 -23.81 7.17
C LEU A 80 3.63 -23.85 5.81
N VAL A 81 4.76 -23.16 5.62
CA VAL A 81 5.46 -23.11 4.31
C VAL A 81 6.03 -24.49 3.92
N GLN A 82 6.40 -25.32 4.91
CA GLN A 82 6.85 -26.71 4.69
C GLN A 82 5.71 -27.70 4.41
N LEU A 83 4.44 -27.28 4.59
CA LEU A 83 3.25 -28.08 4.30
C LEU A 83 2.70 -27.83 2.88
N VAL A 84 3.21 -26.82 2.17
CA VAL A 84 2.82 -26.53 0.78
C VAL A 84 3.30 -27.65 -0.12
N ARG A 85 2.39 -28.25 -0.89
CA ARG A 85 2.71 -29.32 -1.88
C ARG A 85 2.36 -28.93 -3.31
N LEU A 86 1.46 -27.97 -3.50
CA LEU A 86 1.03 -27.46 -4.79
C LEU A 86 1.04 -25.93 -4.75
N PHE A 87 1.75 -25.33 -5.70
CA PHE A 87 1.90 -23.89 -5.85
C PHE A 87 1.41 -23.48 -7.25
N LEU A 88 0.18 -22.98 -7.31
CA LEU A 88 -0.48 -22.53 -8.52
C LEU A 88 -0.18 -21.05 -8.73
N ILE A 89 0.33 -20.69 -9.90
CA ILE A 89 0.64 -19.33 -10.31
C ILE A 89 -0.29 -18.98 -11.47
N ASP A 90 -1.24 -18.08 -11.24
CA ASP A 90 -2.10 -17.57 -12.31
C ASP A 90 -1.46 -16.35 -12.99
N GLU A 91 -1.68 -16.21 -14.30
CA GLU A 91 -1.17 -15.13 -15.16
C GLU A 91 0.32 -14.80 -14.97
N VAL A 92 1.20 -15.80 -15.05
CA VAL A 92 2.65 -15.65 -14.79
C VAL A 92 3.36 -14.65 -15.72
N HIS A 93 2.79 -14.31 -16.88
CA HIS A 93 3.32 -13.23 -17.74
C HIS A 93 3.41 -11.86 -17.06
N ILE A 94 2.67 -11.64 -15.95
CA ILE A 94 2.74 -10.44 -15.13
C ILE A 94 4.11 -10.29 -14.41
N VAL A 95 5.01 -11.27 -14.53
CA VAL A 95 6.45 -11.08 -14.22
C VAL A 95 7.11 -9.95 -15.04
N LYS A 96 6.53 -9.58 -16.19
CA LYS A 96 6.92 -8.39 -16.98
C LYS A 96 6.64 -7.05 -16.28
N ASP A 97 5.69 -6.99 -15.34
CA ASP A 97 5.32 -5.75 -14.64
C ASP A 97 6.49 -5.20 -13.80
N GLU A 98 6.75 -3.89 -13.92
CA GLU A 98 7.92 -3.25 -13.32
C GLU A 98 7.92 -3.24 -11.79
N ASN A 99 6.74 -3.22 -11.16
CA ASN A 99 6.56 -3.08 -9.71
C ASN A 99 6.24 -4.43 -9.05
N ARG A 100 5.45 -5.27 -9.71
CA ARG A 100 4.85 -6.48 -9.16
C ARG A 100 5.59 -7.74 -9.59
N GLY A 101 6.12 -7.76 -10.81
CA GLY A 101 6.91 -8.85 -11.37
C GLY A 101 8.11 -9.25 -10.52
N PRO A 102 8.93 -8.31 -9.98
CA PRO A 102 10.03 -8.63 -9.06
C PRO A 102 9.60 -9.43 -7.83
N THR A 103 8.43 -9.14 -7.28
CA THR A 103 7.91 -9.82 -6.09
C THR A 103 7.42 -11.23 -6.43
N LEU A 104 6.74 -11.41 -7.57
CA LEU A 104 6.38 -12.72 -8.12
C LEU A 104 7.62 -13.59 -8.35
N GLU A 105 8.64 -13.03 -9.00
CA GLU A 105 9.89 -13.72 -9.34
C GLU A 105 10.65 -14.19 -8.09
N VAL A 106 10.77 -13.32 -7.08
CA VAL A 106 11.47 -13.62 -5.82
C VAL A 106 10.69 -14.62 -4.96
N VAL A 107 9.35 -14.51 -4.92
CA VAL A 107 8.50 -15.49 -4.22
C VAL A 107 8.73 -16.90 -4.79
N VAL A 108 8.62 -17.07 -6.10
CA VAL A 108 8.75 -18.39 -6.75
C VAL A 108 10.16 -18.95 -6.54
N SER A 109 11.19 -18.12 -6.73
CA SER A 109 12.59 -18.54 -6.52
C SER A 109 12.84 -18.95 -5.07
N ARG A 110 12.31 -18.21 -4.08
CA ARG A 110 12.36 -18.57 -2.65
C ARG A 110 11.67 -19.90 -2.36
N MET A 111 10.48 -20.16 -2.94
CA MET A 111 9.77 -21.43 -2.74
C MET A 111 10.60 -22.62 -3.23
N LYS A 112 11.35 -22.47 -4.34
CA LYS A 112 12.33 -23.48 -4.81
C LYS A 112 13.48 -23.68 -3.81
N THR A 113 14.06 -22.60 -3.27
CA THR A 113 15.14 -22.70 -2.27
C THR A 113 14.68 -23.34 -0.95
N VAL A 114 13.45 -23.05 -0.50
CA VAL A 114 12.87 -23.69 0.70
C VAL A 114 12.65 -25.19 0.48
N GLN A 115 12.30 -25.61 -0.74
CA GLN A 115 12.19 -27.04 -1.09
C GLN A 115 13.55 -27.75 -1.00
N SER A 116 14.60 -27.23 -1.64
CA SER A 116 15.91 -27.91 -1.65
C SER A 116 16.49 -28.06 -0.24
N VAL A 117 16.47 -26.99 0.56
CA VAL A 117 16.90 -27.03 1.97
C VAL A 117 16.06 -28.02 2.80
N SER A 118 14.76 -28.13 2.53
CA SER A 118 13.86 -29.09 3.21
C SER A 118 14.13 -30.55 2.84
N GLN A 119 14.72 -30.81 1.67
CA GLN A 119 15.16 -32.13 1.25
C GLN A 119 16.51 -32.48 1.90
N THR A 120 17.50 -31.58 1.89
CA THR A 120 18.81 -31.82 2.51
C THR A 120 18.73 -32.06 4.02
N LEU A 121 17.76 -31.44 4.71
CA LEU A 121 17.59 -31.60 6.16
C LEU A 121 16.81 -32.88 6.57
N LYS A 122 16.24 -33.60 5.60
CA LYS A 122 15.44 -34.83 5.84
C LYS A 122 16.03 -35.97 5.02
N ASN A 123 16.94 -36.72 5.66
CA ASN A 123 17.52 -37.98 5.15
C ASN A 123 16.46 -39.09 5.07
N THR A 124 15.41 -38.87 4.29
CA THR A 124 14.23 -39.73 4.17
C THR A 124 13.77 -39.68 2.72
N SER A 125 13.91 -40.79 1.99
CA SER A 125 13.69 -40.92 0.54
C SER A 125 12.23 -40.79 0.08
N THR A 126 11.37 -40.19 0.91
CA THR A 126 9.91 -40.07 0.76
C THR A 126 9.42 -38.61 0.81
N ALA A 127 10.33 -37.63 0.77
CA ALA A 127 9.99 -36.20 0.73
C ALA A 127 9.41 -35.79 -0.64
N ILE A 128 8.08 -35.88 -0.79
CA ILE A 128 7.36 -35.46 -2.00
C ILE A 128 7.69 -33.98 -2.33
N PRO A 129 8.22 -33.66 -3.52
CA PRO A 129 8.59 -32.29 -3.91
C PRO A 129 7.37 -31.38 -4.07
N MET A 130 7.58 -30.07 -4.11
CA MET A 130 6.50 -29.11 -4.40
C MET A 130 6.22 -29.11 -5.90
N ARG A 131 4.95 -29.26 -6.27
CA ARG A 131 4.53 -29.11 -7.67
C ARG A 131 4.21 -27.63 -7.95
N PHE A 132 4.98 -27.03 -8.85
CA PHE A 132 4.60 -25.77 -9.47
C PHE A 132 3.65 -26.04 -10.65
N VAL A 133 2.64 -25.19 -10.82
CA VAL A 133 1.83 -25.10 -12.04
C VAL A 133 1.64 -23.63 -12.35
N ALA A 134 2.13 -23.19 -13.50
CA ALA A 134 1.98 -21.81 -13.96
C ALA A 134 1.04 -21.73 -15.15
N VAL A 135 0.09 -20.80 -15.09
CA VAL A 135 -0.89 -20.49 -16.14
C VAL A 135 -0.60 -19.11 -16.69
N SER A 136 -0.83 -18.90 -17.98
CA SER A 136 -0.64 -17.62 -18.66
C SER A 136 -1.40 -17.57 -19.98
N ALA A 137 -1.80 -16.36 -20.38
CA ALA A 137 -1.94 -16.01 -21.79
C ALA A 137 -0.72 -16.45 -22.65
N THR A 138 -0.94 -16.68 -23.95
CA THR A 138 0.09 -17.15 -24.91
C THR A 138 1.28 -16.20 -24.99
N ILE A 139 2.44 -16.65 -24.52
CA ILE A 139 3.71 -15.90 -24.54
C ILE A 139 4.75 -16.56 -25.47
N PRO A 140 5.56 -15.79 -26.22
CA PRO A 140 6.46 -16.35 -27.22
C PRO A 140 7.60 -17.17 -26.60
N ASN A 141 8.13 -16.73 -25.45
CA ASN A 141 9.26 -17.34 -24.73
C ASN A 141 8.83 -18.16 -23.50
N ALA A 142 7.75 -18.94 -23.62
CA ALA A 142 7.29 -19.83 -22.53
C ALA A 142 8.36 -20.84 -22.05
N GLU A 143 9.31 -21.21 -22.93
CA GLU A 143 10.47 -22.04 -22.60
C GLU A 143 11.37 -21.40 -21.52
N ASP A 144 11.51 -20.07 -21.50
CA ASP A 144 12.30 -19.38 -20.46
C ASP A 144 11.64 -19.49 -19.08
N ILE A 145 10.31 -19.45 -19.06
CA ILE A 145 9.50 -19.63 -17.85
C ILE A 145 9.55 -21.09 -17.39
N ALA A 146 9.54 -22.05 -18.31
CA ALA A 146 9.72 -23.46 -18.00
C ALA A 146 11.14 -23.77 -17.47
N GLU A 147 12.18 -23.21 -18.09
CA GLU A 147 13.58 -23.27 -17.63
C GLU A 147 13.71 -22.70 -16.21
N TRP A 148 13.11 -21.52 -15.97
CA TRP A 148 13.07 -20.88 -14.65
C TRP A 148 12.32 -21.71 -13.59
N LEU A 149 11.22 -22.37 -13.95
CA LEU A 149 10.43 -23.20 -13.02
C LEU A 149 11.01 -24.61 -12.79
N SER A 150 11.93 -25.07 -13.63
CA SER A 150 12.56 -26.40 -13.52
C SER A 150 13.42 -26.55 -12.26
N ASP A 151 13.47 -27.75 -11.68
CA ASP A 151 14.30 -28.07 -10.51
C ASP A 151 15.71 -28.59 -10.87
N GLY A 152 16.04 -28.62 -12.16
CA GLY A 152 17.34 -29.05 -12.70
C GLY A 152 17.38 -30.54 -13.02
N GLU A 153 16.89 -31.39 -12.13
CA GLU A 153 16.77 -32.84 -12.37
C GLU A 153 15.55 -33.18 -13.25
N ARG A 154 14.50 -32.35 -13.17
CA ARG A 154 13.21 -32.55 -13.83
C ARG A 154 12.86 -31.29 -14.64
N PRO A 155 12.89 -31.35 -15.98
CA PRO A 155 12.48 -30.21 -16.80
C PRO A 155 10.97 -29.98 -16.63
N ALA A 156 10.57 -28.72 -16.48
CA ALA A 156 9.16 -28.35 -16.41
C ALA A 156 8.49 -28.59 -17.78
N VAL A 157 7.35 -29.30 -17.77
CA VAL A 157 6.59 -29.58 -18.99
C VAL A 157 5.91 -28.31 -19.49
N CYS A 158 6.42 -27.76 -20.59
CA CYS A 158 5.87 -26.58 -21.24
C CYS A 158 4.79 -26.99 -22.25
N LEU A 159 3.54 -26.57 -22.02
CA LEU A 159 2.41 -26.78 -22.94
C LEU A 159 2.08 -25.46 -23.66
N LYS A 160 2.58 -25.30 -24.88
CA LYS A 160 2.30 -24.13 -25.72
C LYS A 160 0.98 -24.29 -26.47
N MET A 161 -0.06 -23.63 -25.97
CA MET A 161 -1.33 -23.45 -26.68
C MET A 161 -1.30 -22.13 -27.46
N ASP A 162 -1.59 -22.20 -28.76
CA ASP A 162 -1.74 -21.03 -29.62
C ASP A 162 -3.20 -20.52 -29.66
N GLU A 163 -3.45 -19.44 -30.39
CA GLU A 163 -4.81 -18.86 -30.50
C GLU A 163 -5.82 -19.76 -31.22
N SER A 164 -5.39 -20.83 -31.90
CA SER A 164 -6.31 -21.79 -32.54
C SER A 164 -7.00 -22.71 -31.54
N HIS A 165 -6.40 -22.90 -30.35
CA HIS A 165 -6.96 -23.68 -29.24
C HIS A 165 -7.99 -22.90 -28.40
N ARG A 166 -8.25 -21.62 -28.72
CA ARG A 166 -9.22 -20.79 -27.99
C ARG A 166 -10.66 -21.26 -28.30
N PRO A 167 -11.50 -21.63 -27.30
CA PRO A 167 -12.84 -22.17 -27.55
C PRO A 167 -13.74 -21.26 -28.40
N VAL A 168 -13.57 -19.95 -28.28
CA VAL A 168 -14.22 -18.95 -29.14
C VAL A 168 -13.15 -18.24 -29.97
N LYS A 169 -13.18 -18.41 -31.30
CA LYS A 169 -12.17 -17.85 -32.20
C LYS A 169 -12.23 -16.32 -32.22
N LEU A 170 -11.10 -15.67 -31.95
CA LEU A 170 -11.03 -14.23 -31.73
C LEU A 170 -10.55 -13.47 -32.96
N GLN A 171 -11.40 -12.62 -33.53
CA GLN A 171 -11.00 -11.64 -34.54
C GLN A 171 -10.51 -10.35 -33.85
N LYS A 172 -9.22 -10.07 -33.98
CA LYS A 172 -8.57 -8.85 -33.45
C LYS A 172 -8.55 -7.75 -34.53
N VAL A 173 -9.06 -6.54 -34.23
CA VAL A 173 -9.14 -5.42 -35.19
C VAL A 173 -8.58 -4.13 -34.56
N VAL A 174 -7.72 -3.40 -35.29
CA VAL A 174 -7.21 -2.09 -34.85
C VAL A 174 -7.60 -0.99 -35.82
N LEU A 175 -8.47 -0.10 -35.36
CA LEU A 175 -8.98 1.05 -36.09
C LEU A 175 -8.20 2.31 -35.69
N GLY A 176 -7.49 2.90 -36.65
CA GLY A 176 -6.74 4.14 -36.47
C GLY A 176 -7.55 5.36 -36.89
N PHE A 177 -7.93 6.19 -35.93
CA PHE A 177 -8.69 7.43 -36.17
C PHE A 177 -7.76 8.64 -36.32
N PRO A 178 -8.09 9.61 -37.19
CA PRO A 178 -7.29 10.83 -37.33
C PRO A 178 -7.36 11.66 -36.05
N CYS A 179 -6.19 12.10 -35.57
CA CYS A 179 -6.05 13.01 -34.44
C CYS A 179 -5.14 14.15 -34.87
N SER A 180 -5.58 15.40 -34.72
CA SER A 180 -4.78 16.57 -35.07
C SER A 180 -3.66 16.78 -34.04
N SER A 181 -2.48 17.26 -34.45
CA SER A 181 -1.32 17.48 -33.56
C SER A 181 -1.60 18.40 -32.36
N ASN A 182 -2.62 19.24 -32.46
CA ASN A 182 -3.00 20.24 -31.46
C ASN A 182 -4.26 19.81 -30.67
N GLN A 183 -4.73 18.58 -30.83
CA GLN A 183 -5.89 18.01 -30.16
C GLN A 183 -5.44 17.34 -28.85
N THR A 184 -6.08 17.72 -27.73
CA THR A 184 -5.84 17.06 -26.44
C THR A 184 -6.49 15.68 -26.43
N GLU A 185 -5.93 14.73 -25.67
CA GLU A 185 -6.41 13.34 -25.63
C GLU A 185 -7.91 13.24 -25.25
N PHE A 186 -8.35 14.05 -24.29
CA PHE A 186 -9.77 14.21 -23.94
C PHE A 186 -10.66 14.60 -25.15
N LYS A 187 -10.18 15.47 -26.05
CA LYS A 187 -10.91 15.83 -27.28
C LYS A 187 -10.84 14.73 -28.34
N PHE A 188 -9.83 13.87 -28.33
CA PHE A 188 -9.76 12.69 -29.18
C PHE A 188 -10.78 11.65 -28.70
N ASP A 189 -10.75 11.28 -27.42
CA ASP A 189 -11.72 10.37 -26.78
C ASP A 189 -13.18 10.80 -26.99
N LEU A 190 -13.50 12.09 -26.79
CA LEU A 190 -14.84 12.64 -27.05
C LEU A 190 -15.28 12.50 -28.53
N THR A 191 -14.33 12.55 -29.47
CA THR A 191 -14.60 12.35 -30.90
C THR A 191 -14.94 10.89 -31.20
N LEU A 192 -14.39 9.93 -30.44
CA LEU A 192 -14.67 8.50 -30.62
C LEU A 192 -16.11 8.13 -30.24
N ASN A 193 -16.76 8.85 -29.32
CA ASN A 193 -18.17 8.59 -28.93
C ASN A 193 -19.09 8.49 -30.17
N TYR A 194 -18.99 9.44 -31.10
CA TYR A 194 -19.75 9.51 -32.36
C TYR A 194 -19.29 8.50 -33.43
N LYS A 195 -18.37 7.58 -33.09
CA LYS A 195 -17.90 6.48 -33.95
C LYS A 195 -18.22 5.11 -33.39
N ILE A 196 -18.46 4.99 -32.08
CA ILE A 196 -18.83 3.72 -31.41
C ILE A 196 -20.06 3.10 -32.08
N ALA A 197 -21.11 3.86 -32.37
CA ALA A 197 -22.31 3.36 -33.05
C ALA A 197 -22.00 2.61 -34.36
N SER A 198 -21.14 3.18 -35.22
CA SER A 198 -20.72 2.54 -36.48
C SER A 198 -19.81 1.31 -36.29
N VAL A 199 -19.04 1.26 -35.20
CA VAL A 199 -18.21 0.08 -34.85
C VAL A 199 -19.10 -1.06 -34.35
N ILE A 200 -20.06 -0.77 -33.46
CA ILE A 200 -21.01 -1.76 -32.96
C ILE A 200 -21.87 -2.30 -34.10
N GLN A 201 -22.39 -1.45 -34.99
CA GLN A 201 -23.17 -1.90 -36.15
C GLN A 201 -22.37 -2.80 -37.11
N MET A 202 -21.05 -2.65 -37.18
CA MET A 202 -20.17 -3.40 -38.09
C MET A 202 -19.68 -4.75 -37.52
N TYR A 203 -19.57 -4.90 -36.19
CA TYR A 203 -18.88 -6.04 -35.57
C TYR A 203 -19.65 -6.74 -34.44
N SER A 204 -20.90 -6.35 -34.13
CA SER A 204 -21.66 -6.95 -33.03
C SER A 204 -22.54 -8.13 -33.43
N ASP A 205 -22.93 -8.27 -34.70
CA ASP A 205 -23.95 -9.23 -35.18
C ASP A 205 -25.26 -9.23 -34.33
N GLN A 206 -25.63 -8.06 -33.77
CA GLN A 206 -26.73 -7.87 -32.80
C GLN A 206 -26.59 -8.65 -31.48
N LYS A 207 -25.38 -9.12 -31.14
CA LYS A 207 -25.04 -9.83 -29.89
C LYS A 207 -24.50 -8.89 -28.79
N PRO A 208 -24.48 -9.34 -27.52
CA PRO A 208 -24.00 -8.53 -26.39
C PRO A 208 -22.60 -7.94 -26.61
N THR A 209 -22.49 -6.63 -26.39
CA THR A 209 -21.30 -5.82 -26.65
C THR A 209 -20.80 -5.14 -25.36
N LEU A 210 -19.50 -5.22 -25.10
CA LEU A 210 -18.83 -4.57 -23.96
C LEU A 210 -17.88 -3.47 -24.44
N VAL A 211 -18.03 -2.25 -23.94
CA VAL A 211 -17.27 -1.06 -24.41
C VAL A 211 -16.47 -0.45 -23.26
N PHE A 212 -15.16 -0.67 -23.27
CA PHE A 212 -14.22 -0.11 -22.29
C PHE A 212 -13.88 1.36 -22.63
N CYS A 213 -13.95 2.25 -21.64
CA CYS A 213 -13.68 3.69 -21.77
C CYS A 213 -12.73 4.21 -20.66
N ALA A 214 -12.04 5.32 -20.95
CA ALA A 214 -10.97 5.88 -20.13
C ALA A 214 -11.34 6.45 -18.74
N THR A 215 -12.57 6.96 -18.53
CA THR A 215 -13.01 7.59 -17.25
C THR A 215 -14.48 7.31 -16.96
N ARG A 216 -14.92 7.41 -15.69
CA ARG A 216 -16.33 7.19 -15.28
C ARG A 216 -17.31 8.02 -16.09
N LYS A 217 -16.95 9.28 -16.34
CA LYS A 217 -17.75 10.19 -17.15
C LYS A 217 -17.68 9.88 -18.63
N GLY A 218 -16.54 9.41 -19.14
CA GLY A 218 -16.42 8.87 -20.49
C GLY A 218 -17.42 7.74 -20.74
N VAL A 219 -17.56 6.81 -19.78
CA VAL A 219 -18.55 5.71 -19.81
C VAL A 219 -19.99 6.27 -19.88
N GLN A 220 -20.39 7.14 -18.93
CA GLN A 220 -21.74 7.73 -18.89
C GLN A 220 -22.07 8.53 -20.16
N GLN A 221 -21.13 9.33 -20.66
CA GLN A 221 -21.30 10.14 -21.86
C GLN A 221 -21.40 9.30 -23.13
N ALA A 222 -20.57 8.26 -23.27
CA ALA A 222 -20.60 7.37 -24.43
C ALA A 222 -21.94 6.60 -24.52
N ALA A 223 -22.45 6.09 -23.38
CA ALA A 223 -23.78 5.50 -23.30
C ALA A 223 -24.90 6.50 -23.66
N SER A 224 -24.79 7.73 -23.15
CA SER A 224 -25.76 8.82 -23.43
C SER A 224 -25.74 9.35 -24.86
N VAL A 225 -24.68 9.07 -25.64
CA VAL A 225 -24.60 9.35 -27.08
C VAL A 225 -25.15 8.15 -27.87
N LEU A 226 -24.75 6.92 -27.53
CA LEU A 226 -25.18 5.73 -28.28
C LEU A 226 -26.71 5.55 -28.31
N VAL A 227 -27.41 5.80 -27.21
CA VAL A 227 -28.89 5.71 -27.15
C VAL A 227 -29.60 6.76 -28.03
N LYS A 228 -28.94 7.85 -28.41
CA LYS A 228 -29.51 8.86 -29.33
C LYS A 228 -29.27 8.50 -30.79
N ASP A 229 -28.08 7.97 -31.08
CA ASP A 229 -27.61 7.72 -32.44
C ASP A 229 -27.99 6.32 -32.95
N ALA A 230 -28.20 5.34 -32.06
CA ALA A 230 -28.51 3.95 -32.41
C ALA A 230 -29.83 3.47 -31.76
N LYS A 231 -30.52 2.56 -32.46
CA LYS A 231 -31.69 1.83 -31.94
C LYS A 231 -31.46 0.33 -32.09
N PHE A 232 -31.48 -0.38 -30.97
CA PHE A 232 -31.28 -1.83 -30.95
C PHE A 232 -32.56 -2.56 -31.32
N ILE A 233 -32.42 -3.69 -32.02
CA ILE A 233 -33.53 -4.62 -32.26
C ILE A 233 -33.71 -5.43 -30.97
N MET A 234 -34.89 -5.34 -30.36
CA MET A 234 -35.20 -5.99 -29.09
C MET A 234 -36.58 -6.63 -29.15
N THR A 235 -36.76 -7.79 -28.51
CA THR A 235 -38.10 -8.40 -28.41
C THR A 235 -38.96 -7.64 -27.39
N VAL A 236 -40.28 -7.82 -27.45
CA VAL A 236 -41.21 -7.15 -26.52
C VAL A 236 -40.97 -7.65 -25.09
N GLU A 237 -40.67 -8.94 -24.94
CA GLU A 237 -40.40 -9.61 -23.67
C GLU A 237 -39.06 -9.14 -23.08
N GLN A 238 -38.02 -9.02 -23.91
CA GLN A 238 -36.72 -8.47 -23.54
C GLN A 238 -36.86 -7.02 -23.08
N LYS A 239 -37.62 -6.19 -23.81
CA LYS A 239 -37.89 -4.80 -23.41
C LYS A 239 -38.68 -4.72 -22.10
N GLN A 240 -39.65 -5.62 -21.87
CA GLN A 240 -40.35 -5.72 -20.58
C GLN A 240 -39.41 -6.15 -19.43
N ARG A 241 -38.44 -7.05 -19.67
CA ARG A 241 -37.44 -7.43 -18.66
C ARG A 241 -36.49 -6.28 -18.34
N LEU A 242 -35.92 -5.60 -19.34
CA LEU A 242 -35.13 -4.38 -19.11
C LEU A 242 -35.93 -3.30 -18.38
N GLN A 243 -37.21 -3.10 -18.71
CA GLN A 243 -38.04 -2.14 -18.00
C GLN A 243 -38.29 -2.53 -16.52
N LYS A 244 -38.40 -3.82 -16.19
CA LYS A 244 -38.43 -4.31 -14.80
C LYS A 244 -37.11 -4.01 -14.07
N TYR A 245 -35.96 -4.33 -14.67
CA TYR A 245 -34.64 -4.00 -14.10
C TYR A 245 -34.47 -2.49 -13.89
N ALA A 246 -34.94 -1.68 -14.84
CA ALA A 246 -34.91 -0.22 -14.76
C ALA A 246 -35.74 0.34 -13.59
N TYR A 247 -36.81 -0.32 -13.15
CA TYR A 247 -37.53 0.07 -11.93
C TYR A 247 -36.80 -0.32 -10.63
N SER A 248 -35.87 -1.29 -10.67
CA SER A 248 -35.02 -1.65 -9.53
C SER A 248 -33.79 -0.76 -9.36
N VAL A 249 -33.39 -0.05 -10.41
CA VAL A 249 -32.22 0.87 -10.43
C VAL A 249 -32.56 2.22 -9.80
N ARG A 250 -31.68 2.68 -8.91
CA ARG A 250 -31.83 3.93 -8.16
C ARG A 250 -31.40 5.14 -8.98
N ASP A 251 -30.25 5.07 -9.65
CA ASP A 251 -29.75 6.16 -10.51
C ASP A 251 -30.74 6.46 -11.65
N SER A 252 -31.23 7.70 -11.69
CA SER A 252 -32.20 8.15 -12.69
C SER A 252 -31.65 8.15 -14.12
N LYS A 253 -30.36 8.47 -14.30
CA LYS A 253 -29.72 8.47 -15.62
C LYS A 253 -29.57 7.05 -16.14
N LEU A 254 -29.04 6.15 -15.32
CA LEU A 254 -28.87 4.73 -15.66
C LEU A 254 -30.23 4.09 -15.99
N ARG A 255 -31.26 4.34 -15.16
CA ARG A 255 -32.63 3.86 -15.39
C ARG A 255 -33.21 4.28 -16.75
N ASP A 256 -32.88 5.47 -17.23
CA ASP A 256 -33.41 5.95 -18.51
C ASP A 256 -32.67 5.33 -19.70
N ILE A 257 -31.33 5.27 -19.67
CA ILE A 257 -30.51 4.61 -20.70
C ILE A 257 -30.84 3.09 -20.78
N LEU A 258 -31.07 2.44 -19.64
CA LEU A 258 -31.35 0.99 -19.55
C LEU A 258 -32.65 0.57 -20.26
N LYS A 259 -33.64 1.46 -20.41
CA LYS A 259 -34.88 1.18 -21.16
C LYS A 259 -34.68 1.06 -22.66
N ASP A 260 -33.62 1.67 -23.18
CA ASP A 260 -33.29 1.77 -24.60
C ASP A 260 -32.16 0.81 -25.01
N GLY A 261 -31.77 -0.13 -24.14
CA GLY A 261 -30.88 -1.24 -24.49
C GLY A 261 -29.38 -1.00 -24.26
N ALA A 262 -29.00 0.05 -23.54
CA ALA A 262 -27.61 0.28 -23.12
C ALA A 262 -27.50 0.56 -21.61
N ALA A 263 -26.33 0.30 -21.02
CA ALA A 263 -26.05 0.64 -19.63
C ALA A 263 -24.60 1.10 -19.43
N TYR A 264 -24.30 1.59 -18.23
CA TYR A 264 -22.94 1.84 -17.79
C TYR A 264 -22.61 1.09 -16.49
N HIS A 265 -21.33 0.76 -16.30
CA HIS A 265 -20.77 0.18 -15.08
C HIS A 265 -19.43 0.85 -14.74
N HIS A 266 -19.29 1.35 -13.51
CA HIS A 266 -18.02 1.85 -12.98
C HIS A 266 -18.00 1.76 -11.45
N ALA A 267 -16.82 1.79 -10.82
CA ALA A 267 -16.70 1.58 -9.37
C ALA A 267 -17.47 2.61 -8.50
N GLY A 268 -17.72 3.81 -9.03
CA GLY A 268 -18.54 4.85 -8.38
C GLY A 268 -20.06 4.58 -8.32
N MET A 269 -20.57 3.47 -8.86
CA MET A 269 -21.99 3.09 -8.76
C MET A 269 -22.32 2.35 -7.45
N GLU A 270 -23.56 2.44 -6.99
CA GLU A 270 -24.03 1.62 -5.87
C GLU A 270 -23.96 0.12 -6.20
N LEU A 271 -23.65 -0.71 -5.19
CA LEU A 271 -23.53 -2.16 -5.32
C LEU A 271 -24.84 -2.85 -5.74
N SER A 272 -26.00 -2.27 -5.40
CA SER A 272 -27.31 -2.74 -5.90
C SER A 272 -27.41 -2.62 -7.41
N ASP A 273 -27.10 -1.43 -7.93
CA ASP A 273 -27.32 -1.07 -9.31
C ASP A 273 -26.29 -1.76 -10.22
N ARG A 274 -25.05 -1.96 -9.72
CA ARG A 274 -24.04 -2.83 -10.37
C ARG A 274 -24.55 -4.26 -10.55
N LYS A 275 -25.02 -4.92 -9.49
CA LYS A 275 -25.52 -6.31 -9.57
C LYS A 275 -26.71 -6.48 -10.53
N VAL A 276 -27.58 -5.48 -10.62
CA VAL A 276 -28.71 -5.49 -11.59
C VAL A 276 -28.20 -5.42 -13.04
N VAL A 277 -27.21 -4.54 -13.32
CA VAL A 277 -26.60 -4.42 -14.66
C VAL A 277 -25.79 -5.66 -15.03
N GLU A 278 -24.98 -6.19 -14.10
CA GLU A 278 -24.19 -7.42 -14.27
C GLU A 278 -25.09 -8.62 -14.60
N GLY A 279 -26.19 -8.80 -13.87
CA GLY A 279 -27.17 -9.86 -14.12
C GLY A 279 -27.87 -9.73 -15.48
N ALA A 280 -28.36 -8.52 -15.81
CA ALA A 280 -29.02 -8.26 -17.09
C ALA A 280 -28.09 -8.47 -18.31
N PHE A 281 -26.80 -8.17 -18.17
CA PHE A 281 -25.81 -8.44 -19.22
C PHE A 281 -25.46 -9.94 -19.34
N THR A 282 -25.30 -10.63 -18.21
CA THR A 282 -24.97 -12.07 -18.19
C THR A 282 -26.05 -12.90 -18.88
N VAL A 283 -27.32 -12.63 -18.57
CA VAL A 283 -28.50 -13.26 -19.20
C VAL A 283 -28.60 -12.92 -20.71
N GLY A 284 -27.98 -11.82 -21.16
CA GLY A 284 -28.08 -11.33 -22.54
C GLY A 284 -29.28 -10.42 -22.80
N ASP A 285 -30.01 -10.02 -21.75
CA ASP A 285 -31.13 -9.08 -21.87
C ASP A 285 -30.67 -7.67 -22.25
N LEU A 286 -29.43 -7.30 -21.89
CA LEU A 286 -28.81 -6.02 -22.20
C LEU A 286 -27.89 -6.10 -23.43
N PRO A 287 -28.22 -5.46 -24.57
CA PRO A 287 -27.38 -5.45 -25.77
C PRO A 287 -26.00 -4.79 -25.62
N VAL A 288 -25.89 -3.64 -24.94
CA VAL A 288 -24.62 -2.90 -24.82
C VAL A 288 -24.32 -2.48 -23.38
N LEU A 289 -23.14 -2.84 -22.89
CA LEU A 289 -22.61 -2.37 -21.61
C LEU A 289 -21.35 -1.53 -21.83
N PHE A 290 -21.38 -0.28 -21.40
CA PHE A 290 -20.18 0.54 -21.27
C PHE A 290 -19.54 0.34 -19.90
N THR A 291 -18.21 0.30 -19.82
CA THR A 291 -17.52 0.18 -18.53
C THR A 291 -16.13 0.82 -18.52
N THR A 292 -15.55 1.02 -17.34
CA THR A 292 -14.14 1.34 -17.15
C THR A 292 -13.29 0.06 -17.19
N SER A 293 -11.96 0.17 -17.36
CA SER A 293 -11.05 -0.98 -17.45
C SER A 293 -11.06 -1.87 -16.20
N THR A 294 -11.46 -1.34 -15.05
CA THR A 294 -11.49 -2.04 -13.76
C THR A 294 -12.39 -3.29 -13.76
N LEU A 295 -13.47 -3.29 -14.56
CA LEU A 295 -14.34 -4.45 -14.75
C LEU A 295 -13.59 -5.65 -15.35
N ALA A 296 -12.65 -5.40 -16.28
CA ALA A 296 -11.88 -6.46 -16.93
C ALA A 296 -11.04 -7.29 -15.95
N MET A 297 -10.76 -6.75 -14.76
CA MET A 297 -9.91 -7.35 -13.72
C MET A 297 -10.69 -8.04 -12.59
N GLY A 298 -12.02 -7.86 -12.53
CA GLY A 298 -12.79 -8.23 -11.33
C GLY A 298 -14.21 -8.78 -11.52
N VAL A 299 -14.80 -8.75 -12.73
CA VAL A 299 -16.11 -9.37 -12.98
C VAL A 299 -16.08 -10.20 -14.27
N ASN A 300 -16.63 -11.42 -14.23
CA ASN A 300 -16.67 -12.30 -15.39
C ASN A 300 -17.88 -12.02 -16.29
N LEU A 301 -17.85 -10.91 -17.03
CA LEU A 301 -18.83 -10.57 -18.08
C LEU A 301 -18.25 -10.79 -19.49
N PRO A 302 -18.34 -12.01 -20.06
CA PRO A 302 -17.97 -12.23 -21.46
C PRO A 302 -19.01 -11.64 -22.43
N ALA A 303 -18.52 -11.08 -23.54
CA ALA A 303 -19.32 -10.39 -24.56
C ALA A 303 -18.89 -10.81 -25.97
N HIS A 304 -19.79 -10.87 -26.95
CA HIS A 304 -19.44 -11.26 -28.32
C HIS A 304 -18.49 -10.24 -28.97
N LEU A 305 -18.79 -8.95 -28.79
CA LEU A 305 -17.96 -7.84 -29.23
C LEU A 305 -17.37 -7.13 -28.00
N VAL A 306 -16.05 -6.98 -27.96
CA VAL A 306 -15.36 -6.03 -27.07
C VAL A 306 -14.86 -4.84 -27.90
N VAL A 307 -15.13 -3.62 -27.43
CA VAL A 307 -14.59 -2.39 -27.99
C VAL A 307 -13.75 -1.68 -26.92
N ILE A 308 -12.46 -1.46 -27.21
CA ILE A 308 -11.59 -0.62 -26.39
C ILE A 308 -11.57 0.78 -27.01
N LYS A 309 -12.28 1.72 -26.37
CA LYS A 309 -12.46 3.09 -26.84
C LYS A 309 -11.37 4.01 -26.27
N SER A 310 -10.50 4.46 -27.16
CA SER A 310 -9.18 5.05 -26.86
C SER A 310 -8.21 4.03 -26.25
N THR A 311 -6.92 4.28 -26.42
CA THR A 311 -5.84 3.48 -25.80
C THR A 311 -5.03 4.26 -24.76
N MET A 312 -5.51 5.44 -24.41
CA MET A 312 -5.05 6.25 -23.27
C MET A 312 -6.13 6.26 -22.20
N HIS A 313 -5.71 6.15 -20.94
CA HIS A 313 -6.57 6.19 -19.77
C HIS A 313 -6.12 7.26 -18.78
N TYR A 314 -7.00 7.68 -17.88
CA TYR A 314 -6.67 8.72 -16.90
C TYR A 314 -6.27 8.09 -15.57
N ALA A 315 -4.96 7.96 -15.34
CA ALA A 315 -4.37 7.40 -14.13
C ALA A 315 -3.32 8.36 -13.54
N GLY A 316 -3.13 8.30 -12.22
CA GLY A 316 -2.26 9.21 -11.45
C GLY A 316 -2.71 10.69 -11.42
N GLY A 317 -3.42 11.18 -12.44
CA GLY A 317 -3.68 12.60 -12.71
C GLY A 317 -3.30 13.04 -14.13
N LEU A 318 -2.84 12.12 -14.98
CA LEU A 318 -2.44 12.35 -16.36
C LEU A 318 -3.19 11.39 -17.29
N PHE A 319 -3.17 11.66 -18.59
CA PHE A 319 -3.46 10.64 -19.59
C PHE A 319 -2.20 9.83 -19.87
N GLU A 320 -2.24 8.54 -19.58
CA GLU A 320 -1.18 7.58 -19.84
C GLU A 320 -1.70 6.35 -20.58
N GLU A 321 -0.82 5.68 -21.32
CA GLU A 321 -1.18 4.58 -22.21
C GLU A 321 -1.54 3.35 -21.36
N TYR A 322 -2.62 2.62 -21.73
CA TYR A 322 -2.93 1.35 -21.05
C TYR A 322 -1.74 0.38 -21.12
N SER A 323 -1.51 -0.41 -20.08
CA SER A 323 -0.53 -1.49 -20.16
C SER A 323 -0.99 -2.56 -21.15
N GLU A 324 -0.03 -3.31 -21.71
CA GLU A 324 -0.33 -4.46 -22.56
C GLU A 324 -1.24 -5.46 -21.83
N THR A 325 -1.00 -5.67 -20.53
CA THR A 325 -1.80 -6.53 -19.65
C THR A 325 -3.25 -6.06 -19.59
N ASP A 326 -3.51 -4.75 -19.39
CA ASP A 326 -4.88 -4.23 -19.32
C ASP A 326 -5.62 -4.43 -20.64
N ILE A 327 -4.94 -4.17 -21.78
CA ILE A 327 -5.50 -4.41 -23.11
C ILE A 327 -5.80 -5.89 -23.32
N LEU A 328 -4.89 -6.80 -22.93
CA LEU A 328 -5.10 -8.25 -23.05
C LEU A 328 -6.22 -8.76 -22.13
N GLN A 329 -6.36 -8.24 -20.91
CA GLN A 329 -7.45 -8.58 -19.99
C GLN A 329 -8.81 -8.07 -20.50
N MET A 330 -8.86 -6.84 -21.05
CA MET A 330 -10.06 -6.32 -21.71
C MET A 330 -10.45 -7.18 -22.91
N ILE A 331 -9.49 -7.56 -23.76
CA ILE A 331 -9.70 -8.45 -24.92
C ILE A 331 -10.07 -9.87 -24.48
N GLY A 332 -9.59 -10.34 -23.33
CA GLY A 332 -9.93 -11.64 -22.74
C GLY A 332 -11.44 -11.83 -22.55
N ARG A 333 -12.20 -10.74 -22.36
CA ARG A 333 -13.66 -10.75 -22.24
C ARG A 333 -14.41 -10.95 -23.58
N ALA A 334 -13.71 -10.99 -24.71
CA ALA A 334 -14.32 -11.23 -26.03
C ALA A 334 -14.59 -12.72 -26.27
N GLY A 335 -15.86 -13.06 -26.46
CA GLY A 335 -16.39 -14.40 -26.72
C GLY A 335 -17.00 -15.04 -25.49
N ARG A 336 -18.27 -15.46 -25.60
CA ARG A 336 -18.96 -16.26 -24.59
C ARG A 336 -18.80 -17.75 -24.91
N PRO A 337 -18.05 -18.54 -24.11
CA PRO A 337 -18.06 -20.00 -24.23
C PRO A 337 -19.51 -20.53 -24.22
N GLN A 338 -19.76 -21.64 -24.92
CA GLN A 338 -21.09 -22.24 -25.10
C GLN A 338 -22.13 -21.41 -25.92
N PHE A 339 -21.93 -20.10 -26.13
CA PHE A 339 -22.86 -19.25 -26.90
C PHE A 339 -22.27 -18.71 -28.22
N ASP A 340 -20.95 -18.53 -28.30
CA ASP A 340 -20.25 -17.96 -29.45
C ASP A 340 -19.27 -18.96 -30.07
N THR A 341 -19.25 -19.04 -31.40
CA THR A 341 -18.20 -19.75 -32.17
C THR A 341 -17.05 -18.82 -32.58
N THR A 342 -17.38 -17.55 -32.80
CA THR A 342 -16.47 -16.44 -33.11
C THR A 342 -16.79 -15.25 -32.20
N ALA A 343 -15.80 -14.39 -31.98
CA ALA A 343 -15.92 -13.15 -31.23
C ALA A 343 -14.99 -12.08 -31.80
N THR A 344 -15.32 -10.80 -31.61
CA THR A 344 -14.52 -9.70 -32.14
C THR A 344 -14.01 -8.79 -31.03
N ALA A 345 -12.74 -8.38 -31.10
CA ALA A 345 -12.15 -7.35 -30.24
C ALA A 345 -11.63 -6.20 -31.11
N VAL A 346 -12.18 -5.00 -30.91
CA VAL A 346 -11.87 -3.79 -31.67
C VAL A 346 -11.15 -2.77 -30.78
N ILE A 347 -9.90 -2.44 -31.13
CA ILE A 347 -9.17 -1.31 -30.53
C ILE A 347 -9.41 -0.04 -31.37
N MET A 348 -9.91 1.01 -30.75
CA MET A 348 -10.03 2.35 -31.33
C MET A 348 -8.86 3.22 -30.84
N THR A 349 -7.86 3.48 -31.68
CA THR A 349 -6.64 4.22 -31.33
C THR A 349 -6.35 5.35 -32.33
N ARG A 350 -5.36 6.20 -32.05
CA ARG A 350 -4.90 7.22 -33.01
C ARG A 350 -4.22 6.54 -34.20
N LEU A 351 -4.36 7.11 -35.39
CA LEU A 351 -3.75 6.58 -36.62
C LEU A 351 -2.22 6.38 -36.52
N SER A 352 -1.52 7.24 -35.78
CA SER A 352 -0.07 7.16 -35.52
C SER A 352 0.35 6.02 -34.59
N THR A 353 -0.56 5.47 -33.79
CA THR A 353 -0.31 4.35 -32.85
C THR A 353 -0.91 3.02 -33.30
N ARG A 354 -1.71 3.01 -34.37
CA ARG A 354 -2.35 1.80 -34.92
C ARG A 354 -1.39 0.63 -35.07
N ASP A 355 -0.23 0.87 -35.69
CA ASP A 355 0.68 -0.21 -36.05
C ASP A 355 1.43 -0.78 -34.82
N LYS A 356 1.61 0.01 -33.74
CA LYS A 356 2.08 -0.49 -32.44
C LYS A 356 1.11 -1.51 -31.86
N TYR A 357 -0.19 -1.20 -31.83
CA TYR A 357 -1.20 -2.14 -31.33
C TYR A 357 -1.37 -3.37 -32.22
N ILE A 358 -1.17 -3.26 -33.54
CA ILE A 358 -1.14 -4.42 -34.43
C ILE A 358 0.04 -5.35 -34.10
N GLN A 359 1.22 -4.80 -33.80
CA GLN A 359 2.41 -5.59 -33.42
C GLN A 359 2.23 -6.28 -32.06
N MET A 360 1.77 -5.54 -31.05
CA MET A 360 1.45 -6.06 -29.72
C MET A 360 0.41 -7.20 -29.77
N LEU A 361 -0.66 -7.02 -30.55
CA LEU A 361 -1.71 -8.04 -30.74
C LEU A 361 -1.26 -9.28 -31.51
N ALA A 362 -0.10 -9.24 -32.18
CA ALA A 362 0.53 -10.39 -32.81
C ALA A 362 1.43 -11.21 -31.85
N CYS A 363 1.37 -10.91 -30.55
CA CYS A 363 1.99 -11.70 -29.46
C CYS A 363 3.49 -11.96 -29.63
N ARG A 364 4.22 -10.95 -30.14
CA ARG A 364 5.67 -11.04 -30.42
C ARG A 364 6.56 -10.55 -29.28
N ASP A 365 6.00 -9.80 -28.33
CA ASP A 365 6.77 -9.18 -27.25
C ASP A 365 7.18 -10.23 -26.21
N THR A 366 8.49 -10.37 -25.97
CA THR A 366 9.02 -11.32 -24.99
C THR A 366 8.78 -10.85 -23.56
N VAL A 367 8.49 -11.82 -22.68
CA VAL A 367 8.47 -11.59 -21.23
C VAL A 367 9.91 -11.40 -20.74
N GLU A 368 10.15 -10.27 -20.06
CA GLU A 368 11.42 -9.87 -19.47
C GLU A 368 11.29 -9.75 -17.95
N SER A 369 12.42 -9.79 -17.22
CA SER A 369 12.44 -9.58 -15.76
C SER A 369 12.65 -8.12 -15.40
N SER A 370 11.84 -7.61 -14.48
CA SER A 370 12.03 -6.29 -13.86
C SER A 370 12.82 -6.33 -12.54
N LEU A 371 13.27 -7.51 -12.06
CA LEU A 371 13.89 -7.68 -10.75
C LEU A 371 15.14 -6.81 -10.54
N HIS A 372 15.92 -6.58 -11.59
CA HIS A 372 17.11 -5.73 -11.57
C HIS A 372 16.87 -4.30 -11.03
N ARG A 373 15.64 -3.78 -11.08
CA ARG A 373 15.27 -2.45 -10.58
C ARG A 373 14.92 -2.39 -9.08
N HIS A 374 14.57 -3.54 -8.49
CA HIS A 374 14.11 -3.70 -7.11
C HIS A 374 14.96 -4.70 -6.31
N LEU A 375 16.12 -5.08 -6.86
CA LEU A 375 17.00 -6.11 -6.34
C LEU A 375 17.49 -5.84 -4.91
N ILE A 376 17.71 -4.57 -4.55
CA ILE A 376 18.23 -4.18 -3.22
C ILE A 376 17.24 -4.46 -2.09
N GLU A 377 15.94 -4.19 -2.29
CA GLU A 377 14.89 -4.53 -1.32
C GLU A 377 14.77 -6.05 -1.13
N HIS A 378 14.92 -6.84 -2.20
CA HIS A 378 14.80 -8.29 -2.15
C HIS A 378 16.06 -8.99 -1.58
N LEU A 379 17.27 -8.53 -1.93
CA LEU A 379 18.51 -9.03 -1.33
C LEU A 379 18.52 -8.83 0.20
N ASN A 380 18.11 -7.66 0.68
CA ASN A 380 17.97 -7.42 2.13
C ASN A 380 16.96 -8.39 2.77
N ALA A 381 15.84 -8.69 2.10
CA ALA A 381 14.85 -9.63 2.61
C ALA A 381 15.40 -11.07 2.72
N GLU A 382 16.15 -11.54 1.72
CA GLU A 382 16.75 -12.89 1.75
C GLU A 382 17.92 -13.01 2.73
N ILE A 383 18.68 -11.94 2.98
CA ILE A 383 19.70 -11.90 4.04
C ILE A 383 19.03 -11.90 5.44
N VAL A 384 17.93 -11.16 5.62
CA VAL A 384 17.13 -11.19 6.87
C VAL A 384 16.47 -12.55 7.11
N LEU A 385 16.07 -13.25 6.05
CA LEU A 385 15.61 -14.64 6.10
C LEU A 385 16.75 -15.66 6.27
N HIS A 386 18.02 -15.22 6.24
CA HIS A 386 19.21 -16.07 6.19
C HIS A 386 19.14 -17.14 5.08
N THR A 387 18.48 -16.82 3.96
CA THR A 387 18.56 -17.58 2.70
C THR A 387 19.90 -17.30 2.03
N ILE A 388 20.33 -16.03 2.07
CA ILE A 388 21.64 -15.58 1.59
C ILE A 388 22.55 -15.34 2.81
N THR A 389 23.61 -16.12 2.94
CA THR A 389 24.59 -16.01 4.05
C THR A 389 25.92 -15.39 3.66
N ASP A 390 26.28 -15.43 2.37
CA ASP A 390 27.53 -14.85 1.83
C ASP A 390 27.38 -14.47 0.35
N VAL A 391 28.40 -13.82 -0.21
CA VAL A 391 28.41 -13.31 -1.60
C VAL A 391 28.19 -14.41 -2.64
N ASN A 392 28.71 -15.63 -2.44
CA ASN A 392 28.60 -16.70 -3.43
C ASN A 392 27.15 -17.20 -3.50
N ILE A 393 26.52 -17.42 -2.33
CA ILE A 393 25.10 -17.76 -2.24
C ILE A 393 24.21 -16.62 -2.75
N ALA A 394 24.63 -15.35 -2.63
CA ALA A 394 23.90 -14.24 -3.24
C ALA A 394 23.88 -14.32 -4.78
N VAL A 395 25.01 -14.68 -5.40
CA VAL A 395 25.08 -14.88 -6.86
C VAL A 395 24.37 -16.18 -7.29
N GLU A 396 24.46 -17.26 -6.52
CA GLU A 396 23.70 -18.50 -6.75
C GLU A 396 22.19 -18.26 -6.67
N TRP A 397 21.73 -17.48 -5.69
CA TRP A 397 20.33 -17.05 -5.60
C TRP A 397 19.90 -16.28 -6.85
N ILE A 398 20.72 -15.35 -7.37
CA ILE A 398 20.45 -14.68 -8.65
C ILE A 398 20.37 -15.69 -9.81
N ARG A 399 21.24 -16.72 -9.86
CA ARG A 399 21.15 -17.79 -10.88
C ARG A 399 19.83 -18.57 -10.85
N SER A 400 19.11 -18.58 -9.72
CA SER A 400 17.79 -19.21 -9.60
C SER A 400 16.60 -18.37 -10.12
N THR A 401 16.85 -17.11 -10.51
CA THR A 401 15.83 -16.14 -10.93
C THR A 401 15.65 -16.06 -12.45
N LEU A 402 14.50 -15.54 -12.91
CA LEU A 402 14.23 -15.32 -14.33
C LEU A 402 15.17 -14.27 -14.94
N LEU A 403 15.61 -13.29 -14.13
CA LEU A 403 16.61 -12.29 -14.48
C LEU A 403 17.90 -12.90 -15.03
N TYR A 404 18.39 -14.01 -14.47
CA TYR A 404 19.58 -14.69 -14.97
C TYR A 404 19.37 -15.27 -16.37
N ILE A 405 18.27 -16.02 -16.57
CA ILE A 405 17.93 -16.65 -17.86
C ILE A 405 17.70 -15.59 -18.94
N ARG A 406 16.99 -14.50 -18.62
CA ARG A 406 16.74 -13.39 -19.56
C ARG A 406 17.97 -12.53 -19.80
N ALA A 407 18.83 -12.30 -18.81
CA ALA A 407 20.11 -11.60 -19.01
C ALA A 407 21.04 -12.34 -19.97
N LEU A 408 21.04 -13.69 -19.95
CA LEU A 408 21.80 -14.50 -20.91
C LEU A 408 21.21 -14.43 -22.34
N LYS A 409 19.88 -14.33 -22.48
CA LYS A 409 19.18 -14.37 -23.78
C LYS A 409 18.98 -12.99 -24.42
N ASN A 410 18.92 -11.92 -23.64
CA ASN A 410 18.80 -10.53 -24.12
C ASN A 410 19.63 -9.54 -23.27
N PRO A 411 20.99 -9.58 -23.34
CA PRO A 411 21.84 -8.77 -22.46
C PRO A 411 21.60 -7.27 -22.57
N SER A 412 21.29 -6.78 -23.79
CA SER A 412 21.14 -5.36 -24.10
C SER A 412 19.94 -4.72 -23.39
N HIS A 413 18.87 -5.47 -23.10
CA HIS A 413 17.73 -4.97 -22.33
C HIS A 413 18.12 -4.57 -20.90
N TYR A 414 19.10 -5.27 -20.31
CA TYR A 414 19.60 -5.03 -18.96
C TYR A 414 20.77 -4.04 -18.91
N GLY A 415 21.04 -3.34 -20.03
CA GLY A 415 22.14 -2.38 -20.17
C GLY A 415 23.52 -3.02 -20.32
N PHE A 416 23.61 -4.32 -20.58
CA PHE A 416 24.88 -5.00 -20.79
C PHE A 416 25.36 -4.86 -22.24
N ALA A 417 26.67 -4.85 -22.45
CA ALA A 417 27.27 -4.71 -23.76
C ALA A 417 26.93 -5.90 -24.67
N SER A 418 26.50 -5.61 -25.90
CA SER A 418 26.16 -6.63 -26.89
C SER A 418 27.39 -7.45 -27.28
N GLY A 419 27.29 -8.78 -27.23
CA GLY A 419 28.38 -9.70 -27.57
C GLY A 419 29.25 -10.17 -26.41
N LEU A 420 28.89 -9.89 -25.15
CA LEU A 420 29.47 -10.57 -23.99
C LEU A 420 29.20 -12.08 -24.05
N ASN A 421 30.19 -12.89 -23.66
CA ASN A 421 30.02 -14.31 -23.38
C ASN A 421 29.24 -14.54 -22.06
N LYS A 422 28.83 -15.78 -21.81
CA LYS A 422 28.17 -16.18 -20.55
C LYS A 422 28.91 -15.64 -19.32
N ASP A 423 30.22 -15.86 -19.24
CA ASP A 423 31.03 -15.47 -18.08
C ASP A 423 31.08 -13.94 -17.88
N GLY A 424 31.08 -13.16 -18.97
CA GLY A 424 31.00 -11.70 -18.93
C GLY A 424 29.63 -11.18 -18.48
N ILE A 425 28.55 -11.91 -18.76
CA ILE A 425 27.21 -11.60 -18.27
C ILE A 425 27.09 -11.99 -16.78
N GLU A 426 27.62 -13.15 -16.37
CA GLU A 426 27.68 -13.53 -14.95
C GLU A 426 28.51 -12.53 -14.13
N ALA A 427 29.66 -12.07 -14.65
CA ALA A 427 30.46 -11.03 -14.02
C ALA A 427 29.69 -9.70 -13.87
N LYS A 428 28.83 -9.34 -14.83
CA LYS A 428 27.98 -8.14 -14.74
C LYS A 428 26.82 -8.29 -13.76
N LEU A 429 26.23 -9.47 -13.65
CA LEU A 429 25.24 -9.78 -12.60
C LEU A 429 25.89 -9.81 -11.21
N GLN A 430 27.11 -10.31 -11.09
CA GLN A 430 27.91 -10.28 -9.86
C GLN A 430 28.31 -8.84 -9.46
N GLU A 431 28.71 -8.00 -10.41
CA GLU A 431 28.97 -6.56 -10.20
C GLU A 431 27.72 -5.84 -9.69
N LEU A 432 26.56 -6.10 -10.31
CA LEU A 432 25.26 -5.58 -9.85
C LEU A 432 24.92 -6.07 -8.43
N CYS A 433 25.13 -7.36 -8.13
CA CYS A 433 24.91 -7.92 -6.79
C CYS A 433 25.81 -7.24 -5.75
N LEU A 434 27.12 -7.21 -6.00
CA LEU A 434 28.12 -6.58 -5.11
C LEU A 434 27.85 -5.11 -4.87
N LYS A 435 27.42 -4.36 -5.91
CA LYS A 435 27.00 -2.96 -5.74
C LYS A 435 25.85 -2.83 -4.74
N ASN A 436 24.76 -3.56 -4.94
CA ASN A 436 23.59 -3.48 -4.05
C ASN A 436 23.91 -3.94 -2.62
N LEU A 437 24.79 -4.94 -2.46
CA LEU A 437 25.29 -5.38 -1.15
C LEU A 437 26.14 -4.31 -0.45
N ASN A 438 27.02 -3.62 -1.18
CA ASN A 438 27.79 -2.49 -0.66
C ASN A 438 26.87 -1.31 -0.29
N ASP A 439 25.86 -1.02 -1.11
CA ASP A 439 24.85 0.01 -0.82
C ASP A 439 24.07 -0.31 0.48
N LEU A 440 23.66 -1.58 0.70
CA LEU A 440 23.06 -2.04 1.96
C LEU A 440 24.02 -1.94 3.16
N SER A 441 25.29 -2.30 2.98
CA SER A 441 26.31 -2.21 4.03
C SER A 441 26.63 -0.76 4.39
N SER A 442 26.54 0.18 3.43
CA SER A 442 26.83 1.60 3.64
C SER A 442 25.86 2.30 4.61
N LEU A 443 24.66 1.75 4.78
CA LEU A 443 23.63 2.24 5.71
C LEU A 443 23.49 1.36 6.97
N ASP A 444 24.44 0.46 7.25
CA ASP A 444 24.34 -0.50 8.37
C ASP A 444 23.04 -1.33 8.37
N LEU A 445 22.56 -1.74 7.18
CA LEU A 445 21.40 -2.65 7.05
C LEU A 445 21.84 -4.12 7.10
N ILE A 446 23.04 -4.39 6.59
CA ILE A 446 23.76 -5.66 6.72
C ILE A 446 25.17 -5.37 7.24
N LYS A 447 25.74 -6.32 7.99
CA LYS A 447 27.16 -6.34 8.38
C LYS A 447 27.86 -7.47 7.65
N MET A 448 29.03 -7.19 7.12
CA MET A 448 29.92 -8.19 6.52
C MET A 448 31.03 -8.50 7.53
N ASP A 449 31.11 -9.76 7.96
CA ASP A 449 32.22 -10.25 8.78
C ASP A 449 33.53 -10.32 7.96
N GLU A 450 34.67 -10.45 8.64
CA GLU A 450 35.99 -10.72 8.02
C GLU A 450 35.99 -11.97 7.11
N GLY A 451 35.10 -12.94 7.38
CA GLY A 451 34.88 -14.12 6.55
C GLY A 451 33.86 -13.95 5.42
N VAL A 452 33.49 -12.72 5.06
CA VAL A 452 32.51 -12.37 3.99
C VAL A 452 31.07 -12.86 4.27
N ASN A 453 30.79 -13.34 5.49
CA ASN A 453 29.45 -13.73 5.93
C ASN A 453 28.59 -12.48 6.24
N PHE A 454 27.32 -12.52 5.85
CA PHE A 454 26.33 -11.48 6.15
C PHE A 454 25.63 -11.72 7.49
N LYS A 455 25.50 -10.65 8.27
CA LYS A 455 24.60 -10.56 9.42
C LYS A 455 23.59 -9.43 9.21
N PRO A 456 22.28 -9.70 9.13
CA PRO A 456 21.28 -8.64 9.06
C PRO A 456 21.29 -7.81 10.35
N THR A 457 21.22 -6.48 10.23
CA THR A 457 21.01 -5.61 11.40
C THR A 457 19.52 -5.48 11.70
N GLU A 458 19.18 -4.88 12.84
CA GLU A 458 17.77 -4.63 13.17
C GLU A 458 17.13 -3.62 12.20
N ALA A 459 17.89 -2.67 11.64
CA ALA A 459 17.40 -1.77 10.60
C ALA A 459 17.08 -2.53 9.29
N GLY A 460 17.96 -3.45 8.87
CA GLY A 460 17.71 -4.35 7.73
C GLY A 460 16.49 -5.25 7.96
N ARG A 461 16.38 -5.86 9.16
CA ARG A 461 15.23 -6.67 9.58
C ARG A 461 13.91 -5.88 9.50
N LEU A 462 13.88 -4.69 10.09
CA LEU A 462 12.70 -3.82 10.09
C LEU A 462 12.31 -3.42 8.66
N MET A 463 13.27 -3.03 7.81
CA MET A 463 13.05 -2.71 6.39
C MET A 463 12.39 -3.88 5.64
N ALA A 464 12.93 -5.10 5.80
CA ALA A 464 12.41 -6.30 5.16
C ALA A 464 11.00 -6.67 5.62
N TRP A 465 10.74 -6.56 6.94
CA TRP A 465 9.45 -6.89 7.56
C TRP A 465 8.33 -5.89 7.28
N TYR A 466 8.65 -4.59 7.23
CA TYR A 466 7.65 -3.53 7.05
C TYR A 466 7.47 -3.06 5.59
N TYR A 467 8.17 -3.66 4.62
CA TYR A 467 8.06 -3.31 3.19
C TYR A 467 8.33 -1.82 2.93
N ILE A 468 9.52 -1.38 3.38
CA ILE A 468 10.03 -0.03 3.15
C ILE A 468 11.12 -0.09 2.07
N THR A 469 11.08 0.86 1.14
CA THR A 469 12.09 0.99 0.07
C THR A 469 13.42 1.54 0.60
N PHE A 470 14.53 1.15 -0.04
CA PHE A 470 15.87 1.54 0.36
C PHE A 470 16.05 3.07 0.42
N GLU A 471 15.56 3.78 -0.58
CA GLU A 471 15.61 5.25 -0.66
C GLU A 471 14.77 5.95 0.42
N THR A 472 13.72 5.31 0.96
CA THR A 472 12.99 5.84 2.12
C THR A 472 13.77 5.60 3.42
N VAL A 473 14.35 4.41 3.62
CA VAL A 473 15.22 4.13 4.77
C VAL A 473 16.38 5.13 4.82
N LYS A 474 17.07 5.33 3.69
CA LYS A 474 18.16 6.30 3.50
C LYS A 474 17.81 7.73 3.92
N LYS A 475 16.56 8.18 3.75
CA LYS A 475 16.08 9.48 4.24
C LYS A 475 15.90 9.50 5.76
N PHE A 476 15.44 8.41 6.36
CA PHE A 476 15.29 8.33 7.82
C PHE A 476 16.63 8.25 8.58
N TYR A 477 17.72 7.83 7.93
CA TYR A 477 19.07 7.93 8.48
C TYR A 477 19.59 9.38 8.63
N THR A 478 18.88 10.42 8.14
CA THR A 478 19.25 11.83 8.37
C THR A 478 18.63 12.42 9.66
N ILE A 479 18.01 11.60 10.51
CA ILE A 479 17.41 12.01 11.78
C ILE A 479 18.49 12.40 12.80
N SER A 480 18.32 13.56 13.46
CA SER A 480 19.28 14.13 14.42
C SER A 480 18.95 13.88 15.90
N GLY A 481 17.76 13.33 16.18
CA GLY A 481 17.29 13.01 17.53
C GLY A 481 16.46 14.09 18.22
N LYS A 482 16.06 15.14 17.50
CA LYS A 482 15.37 16.34 18.01
C LYS A 482 14.07 16.67 17.26
N GLU A 483 13.72 15.86 16.27
CA GLU A 483 12.65 16.09 15.31
C GLU A 483 11.30 16.21 15.99
N THR A 484 10.58 17.29 15.68
CA THR A 484 9.21 17.51 16.13
C THR A 484 8.21 16.70 15.30
N LEU A 485 6.96 16.63 15.78
CA LEU A 485 5.86 16.01 15.05
C LEU A 485 5.66 16.61 13.64
N SER A 486 5.95 17.91 13.45
CA SER A 486 5.89 18.59 12.15
C SER A 486 7.02 18.14 11.20
N ASP A 487 8.22 17.93 11.75
CA ASP A 487 9.39 17.50 10.97
C ASP A 487 9.20 16.06 10.50
N LEU A 488 8.71 15.17 11.39
CA LEU A 488 8.42 13.78 11.05
C LEU A 488 7.31 13.65 9.99
N VAL A 489 6.24 14.44 10.07
CA VAL A 489 5.19 14.48 9.02
C VAL A 489 5.76 14.96 7.68
N THR A 490 6.67 15.93 7.70
CA THR A 490 7.34 16.45 6.50
C THR A 490 8.30 15.41 5.89
N LEU A 491 9.03 14.67 6.73
CA LEU A 491 9.93 13.60 6.31
C LEU A 491 9.16 12.43 5.68
N ILE A 492 8.04 12.01 6.28
CA ILE A 492 7.13 11.00 5.73
C ILE A 492 6.55 11.47 4.39
N ALA A 493 6.13 12.72 4.27
CA ALA A 493 5.61 13.25 3.00
C ALA A 493 6.65 13.24 1.86
N GLY A 494 7.95 13.09 2.18
CA GLY A 494 9.05 12.91 1.24
C GLY A 494 9.33 11.47 0.78
N CYS A 495 8.64 10.46 1.33
CA CYS A 495 8.89 9.04 1.05
C CYS A 495 8.71 8.62 -0.44
N LYS A 496 9.42 7.56 -0.86
CA LYS A 496 9.33 6.97 -2.21
C LYS A 496 8.03 6.18 -2.41
N GLU A 497 7.44 5.65 -1.34
CA GLU A 497 6.15 4.92 -1.32
C GLU A 497 4.93 5.79 -1.67
N PHE A 498 5.13 7.09 -1.88
CA PHE A 498 4.09 8.04 -2.35
C PHE A 498 4.43 8.63 -3.73
N LEU A 499 5.30 7.98 -4.53
CA LEU A 499 5.75 8.52 -5.83
C LEU A 499 4.65 8.53 -6.90
N ASP A 500 3.66 7.64 -6.75
CA ASP A 500 2.42 7.56 -7.53
C ASP A 500 1.50 8.79 -7.36
N ILE A 501 1.58 9.47 -6.21
CA ILE A 501 0.71 10.60 -5.90
C ILE A 501 1.18 11.86 -6.63
N GLN A 502 0.38 12.33 -7.59
CA GLN A 502 0.69 13.53 -8.36
C GLN A 502 -0.12 14.75 -7.87
N LEU A 503 0.41 15.97 -8.05
CA LEU A 503 -0.29 17.21 -7.72
C LEU A 503 -1.01 17.79 -8.95
N ARG A 504 -2.33 17.59 -9.01
CA ARG A 504 -3.18 17.96 -10.15
C ARG A 504 -3.49 19.46 -10.11
N ILE A 505 -3.89 20.07 -11.23
CA ILE A 505 -4.00 21.55 -11.33
C ILE A 505 -5.26 22.09 -10.64
N ASN A 506 -6.39 21.42 -10.85
CA ASN A 506 -7.69 21.69 -10.21
C ASN A 506 -7.60 21.68 -8.67
N GLU A 507 -6.95 20.67 -8.11
CA GLU A 507 -6.77 20.47 -6.66
C GLU A 507 -6.09 21.64 -5.95
N LYS A 508 -5.22 22.40 -6.64
CA LYS A 508 -4.39 23.45 -6.03
C LYS A 508 -5.22 24.51 -5.33
N LYS A 509 -6.46 24.78 -5.75
CA LYS A 509 -7.35 25.71 -5.03
C LYS A 509 -7.72 25.14 -3.67
N THR A 510 -8.30 23.93 -3.64
CA THR A 510 -8.73 23.21 -2.44
C THR A 510 -7.58 22.99 -1.46
N LEU A 511 -6.42 22.52 -1.96
CA LEU A 511 -5.23 22.29 -1.14
C LEU A 511 -4.69 23.58 -0.49
N ASN A 512 -4.73 24.72 -1.19
CA ASN A 512 -4.30 25.99 -0.59
C ASN A 512 -5.31 26.52 0.44
N THR A 513 -6.62 26.29 0.26
CA THR A 513 -7.64 26.57 1.29
C THR A 513 -7.45 25.71 2.54
N LEU A 514 -7.10 24.42 2.40
CA LEU A 514 -6.73 23.56 3.54
C LEU A 514 -5.45 24.04 4.25
N ASN A 515 -4.48 24.56 3.49
CA ASN A 515 -3.23 25.10 4.04
C ASN A 515 -3.47 26.38 4.86
N LYS A 516 -4.09 27.41 4.26
CA LYS A 516 -4.26 28.76 4.86
C LYS A 516 -5.55 29.43 4.36
N ASP A 517 -6.55 29.54 5.23
CA ASP A 517 -7.79 30.31 5.06
C ASP A 517 -8.16 30.95 6.42
N PRO A 518 -8.33 32.29 6.52
CA PRO A 518 -8.62 32.95 7.80
C PRO A 518 -10.06 32.70 8.32
N ASN A 519 -10.96 32.16 7.49
CA ASN A 519 -12.37 31.94 7.82
C ASN A 519 -12.72 30.47 8.06
N ARG A 520 -11.73 29.57 8.09
CA ARG A 520 -11.92 28.11 8.18
C ARG A 520 -10.90 27.46 9.11
N ILE A 521 -11.19 26.23 9.54
CA ILE A 521 -10.22 25.37 10.22
C ILE A 521 -9.21 24.88 9.16
N THR A 522 -7.94 25.23 9.34
CA THR A 522 -6.81 24.84 8.48
C THR A 522 -6.01 23.70 9.10
N ILE A 523 -5.03 23.17 8.35
CA ILE A 523 -4.04 22.22 8.89
C ILE A 523 -3.25 22.80 10.08
N ARG A 524 -2.74 21.91 10.94
CA ARG A 524 -2.10 22.23 12.23
C ARG A 524 -0.74 22.93 12.09
N PHE A 525 0.01 22.60 11.05
CA PHE A 525 1.33 23.13 10.70
C PHE A 525 1.28 23.70 9.27
N PRO A 526 0.80 24.95 9.08
CA PRO A 526 0.60 25.54 7.77
C PRO A 526 1.90 25.84 7.00
N MET A 527 2.09 25.19 5.86
CA MET A 527 3.27 25.33 5.00
C MET A 527 3.40 26.74 4.40
N GLU A 528 4.63 27.15 4.11
CA GLU A 528 4.92 28.46 3.51
C GLU A 528 4.51 28.55 2.03
N GLY A 529 4.09 29.76 1.62
CA GLY A 529 3.64 30.03 0.26
C GLY A 529 2.39 29.24 -0.17
N ARG A 530 2.36 28.88 -1.44
CA ARG A 530 1.32 28.02 -2.05
C ARG A 530 1.85 26.61 -2.24
N ILE A 531 0.98 25.61 -2.13
CA ILE A 531 1.29 24.20 -2.42
C ILE A 531 1.71 24.05 -3.90
N LYS A 532 2.95 23.59 -4.11
CA LYS A 532 3.63 23.49 -5.41
C LYS A 532 4.18 22.09 -5.72
N THR A 533 4.52 21.29 -4.71
CA THR A 533 5.15 19.96 -4.90
C THR A 533 4.24 18.82 -4.41
N ARG A 534 4.59 17.59 -4.79
CA ARG A 534 3.96 16.35 -4.32
C ARG A 534 4.02 16.24 -2.80
N GLU A 535 5.17 16.51 -2.21
CA GLU A 535 5.45 16.41 -0.78
C GLU A 535 4.56 17.40 -0.01
N MET A 536 4.38 18.62 -0.54
CA MET A 536 3.43 19.58 0.03
C MET A 536 1.97 19.10 -0.05
N LYS A 537 1.57 18.41 -1.14
CA LYS A 537 0.22 17.79 -1.24
C LYS A 537 0.04 16.69 -0.21
N VAL A 538 0.98 15.74 -0.14
CA VAL A 538 0.94 14.61 0.80
C VAL A 538 0.91 15.12 2.25
N ASN A 539 1.75 16.07 2.60
CA ASN A 539 1.77 16.72 3.92
C ASN A 539 0.41 17.37 4.24
N CYS A 540 -0.16 18.15 3.31
CA CYS A 540 -1.49 18.77 3.49
C CYS A 540 -2.58 17.72 3.77
N LEU A 541 -2.63 16.63 3.00
CA LEU A 541 -3.64 15.58 3.14
C LEU A 541 -3.48 14.76 4.43
N ILE A 542 -2.24 14.46 4.85
CA ILE A 542 -1.97 13.87 6.18
C ILE A 542 -2.59 14.76 7.26
N GLN A 543 -2.20 16.04 7.30
CA GLN A 543 -2.64 16.94 8.35
C GLN A 543 -4.14 17.22 8.34
N ALA A 544 -4.77 17.30 7.16
CA ALA A 544 -6.21 17.49 7.03
C ALA A 544 -6.99 16.31 7.59
N GLN A 545 -6.59 15.07 7.27
CA GLN A 545 -7.23 13.86 7.76
C GLN A 545 -7.05 13.66 9.27
N LEU A 546 -5.85 13.91 9.80
CA LEU A 546 -5.59 13.89 11.25
C LEU A 546 -6.38 14.99 11.99
N GLY A 547 -6.58 16.14 11.34
CA GLY A 547 -7.38 17.27 11.83
C GLY A 547 -8.89 17.14 11.63
N CYS A 548 -9.39 16.04 11.03
CA CYS A 548 -10.80 15.85 10.66
C CYS A 548 -11.38 16.94 9.75
N ILE A 549 -10.55 17.63 8.99
CA ILE A 549 -10.97 18.69 8.07
C ILE A 549 -11.65 18.02 6.85
N PRO A 550 -12.89 18.39 6.47
CA PRO A 550 -13.62 17.71 5.42
C PRO A 550 -13.00 17.95 4.04
N ILE A 551 -12.50 16.86 3.43
CA ILE A 551 -12.07 16.83 2.04
C ILE A 551 -13.30 16.48 1.19
N GLN A 552 -13.77 17.44 0.39
CA GLN A 552 -14.95 17.27 -0.48
C GLN A 552 -14.62 16.69 -1.86
N ASP A 553 -13.34 16.72 -2.24
CA ASP A 553 -12.85 16.26 -3.54
C ASP A 553 -12.60 14.73 -3.49
N PHE A 554 -13.19 13.99 -4.43
CA PHE A 554 -13.08 12.54 -4.47
C PHE A 554 -11.65 12.06 -4.74
N ALA A 555 -10.91 12.70 -5.64
CA ALA A 555 -9.55 12.30 -6.00
C ALA A 555 -8.57 12.55 -4.83
N LEU A 556 -8.68 13.70 -4.17
CA LEU A 556 -7.94 13.96 -2.93
C LEU A 556 -8.32 12.99 -1.80
N THR A 557 -9.56 12.50 -1.76
CA THR A 557 -10.00 11.48 -0.80
C THR A 557 -9.36 10.12 -1.09
N GLN A 558 -9.21 9.72 -2.36
CA GLN A 558 -8.48 8.50 -2.74
C GLN A 558 -6.97 8.61 -2.48
N ASP A 559 -6.34 9.73 -2.84
CA ASP A 559 -4.94 9.97 -2.49
C ASP A 559 -4.76 9.91 -0.96
N THR A 560 -5.70 10.44 -0.17
CA THR A 560 -5.68 10.35 1.30
C THR A 560 -5.80 8.90 1.78
N ALA A 561 -6.67 8.07 1.17
CA ALA A 561 -6.78 6.66 1.52
C ALA A 561 -5.46 5.90 1.25
N LYS A 562 -4.83 6.14 0.09
CA LYS A 562 -3.50 5.60 -0.26
C LYS A 562 -2.43 6.07 0.72
N ILE A 563 -2.37 7.37 1.03
CA ILE A 563 -1.44 7.97 1.99
C ILE A 563 -1.49 7.25 3.34
N PHE A 564 -2.67 6.97 3.87
CA PHE A 564 -2.77 6.29 5.16
C PHE A 564 -2.48 4.77 5.08
N ARG A 565 -2.76 4.10 3.96
CA ARG A 565 -2.42 2.68 3.74
C ARG A 565 -0.90 2.44 3.73
N HIS A 566 -0.14 3.32 3.08
CA HIS A 566 1.33 3.24 3.07
C HIS A 566 1.93 3.89 4.32
N GLY A 567 1.46 5.08 4.70
CA GLY A 567 1.93 5.83 5.87
C GLY A 567 1.87 5.04 7.17
N SER A 568 0.81 4.26 7.42
CA SER A 568 0.70 3.44 8.64
C SER A 568 1.84 2.42 8.81
N ARG A 569 2.37 1.87 7.71
CA ARG A 569 3.52 0.94 7.77
C ARG A 569 4.83 1.71 7.98
N ILE A 570 4.98 2.85 7.30
CA ILE A 570 6.16 3.73 7.39
C ILE A 570 6.32 4.29 8.80
N THR A 571 5.23 4.79 9.43
CA THR A 571 5.29 5.31 10.81
C THR A 571 5.57 4.23 11.83
N ARG A 572 5.06 3.01 11.64
CA ARG A 572 5.29 1.92 12.57
C ARG A 572 6.74 1.43 12.47
N TRP A 573 7.24 1.24 11.25
CA TRP A 573 8.67 1.03 10.98
C TRP A 573 9.52 2.11 11.66
N LEU A 574 9.19 3.39 11.46
CA LEU A 574 9.93 4.52 12.05
C LEU A 574 9.97 4.46 13.58
N SER A 575 8.86 4.07 14.22
CA SER A 575 8.80 3.95 15.68
C SER A 575 9.67 2.81 16.24
N ASP A 576 9.72 1.66 15.56
CA ASP A 576 10.58 0.54 15.95
C ASP A 576 12.06 0.80 15.56
N PHE A 577 12.32 1.47 14.43
CA PHE A 577 13.65 1.87 13.95
C PHE A 577 14.33 2.85 14.91
N VAL A 578 13.62 3.92 15.31
CA VAL A 578 14.12 4.89 16.29
C VAL A 578 14.27 4.25 17.69
N ALA A 579 13.51 3.20 18.02
CA ALA A 579 13.70 2.43 19.26
C ALA A 579 14.93 1.51 19.22
N ALA A 580 15.37 1.08 18.03
CA ALA A 580 16.56 0.25 17.81
C ALA A 580 17.85 1.07 17.63
N GLN A 581 17.76 2.29 17.12
CA GLN A 581 18.88 3.23 16.99
C GLN A 581 19.19 3.96 18.33
N GLU A 582 19.99 5.04 18.29
CA GLU A 582 20.35 5.81 19.48
C GLU A 582 19.12 6.25 20.29
N LYS A 583 19.21 6.10 21.61
CA LYS A 583 18.11 6.27 22.58
C LYS A 583 17.67 7.73 22.80
N LYS A 584 17.35 8.46 21.73
CA LYS A 584 16.90 9.86 21.75
C LYS A 584 15.42 9.94 22.08
N PHE A 585 15.09 10.50 23.25
CA PHE A 585 13.73 10.45 23.80
C PHE A 585 12.68 11.19 22.97
N ALA A 586 12.96 12.43 22.54
CA ALA A 586 11.99 13.29 21.88
C ALA A 586 11.50 12.71 20.54
N VAL A 587 12.43 12.27 19.69
CA VAL A 587 12.08 11.66 18.39
C VAL A 587 11.36 10.32 18.57
N LEU A 588 11.72 9.51 19.58
CA LEU A 588 11.02 8.25 19.86
C LEU A 588 9.59 8.48 20.37
N LEU A 589 9.39 9.45 21.27
CA LEU A 589 8.05 9.83 21.72
C LEU A 589 7.21 10.35 20.54
N ASN A 590 7.79 11.22 19.70
CA ASN A 590 7.10 11.78 18.54
C ASN A 590 6.79 10.72 17.46
N SER A 591 7.66 9.72 17.24
CA SER A 591 7.40 8.64 16.27
C SER A 591 6.36 7.63 16.76
N LEU A 592 6.37 7.27 18.05
CA LEU A 592 5.31 6.47 18.68
C LEU A 592 3.95 7.18 18.61
N ILE A 593 3.92 8.47 18.95
CA ILE A 593 2.72 9.31 18.82
C ILE A 593 2.24 9.33 17.36
N LEU A 594 3.12 9.57 16.39
CA LEU A 594 2.75 9.68 14.99
C LEU A 594 2.26 8.36 14.39
N ALA A 595 2.83 7.22 14.79
CA ALA A 595 2.35 5.89 14.42
C ALA A 595 0.90 5.64 14.90
N LYS A 596 0.60 6.03 16.15
CA LYS A 596 -0.77 6.02 16.68
C LYS A 596 -1.67 6.97 15.90
N CYS A 597 -1.22 8.19 15.60
CA CYS A 597 -2.01 9.16 14.83
C CYS A 597 -2.41 8.62 13.44
N PHE A 598 -1.51 7.93 12.74
CA PHE A 598 -1.83 7.26 11.47
C PHE A 598 -2.80 6.08 11.65
N ARG A 599 -2.61 5.23 12.67
CA ARG A 599 -3.54 4.13 13.03
C ARG A 599 -4.96 4.62 13.31
N CYS A 600 -5.09 5.71 14.08
CA CYS A 600 -6.36 6.31 14.50
C CYS A 600 -6.99 7.26 13.48
N LYS A 601 -6.21 7.71 12.49
CA LYS A 601 -6.57 8.81 11.56
C LYS A 601 -7.01 10.08 12.33
N LEU A 602 -6.26 10.43 13.37
CA LEU A 602 -6.49 11.54 14.32
C LEU A 602 -5.18 12.12 14.85
N TRP A 603 -5.12 13.42 15.14
CA TRP A 603 -4.06 13.98 16.00
C TRP A 603 -4.17 13.50 17.45
N GLU A 604 -3.03 13.49 18.15
CA GLU A 604 -2.90 13.03 19.55
C GLU A 604 -3.63 13.91 20.56
N ASN A 605 -3.90 15.16 20.19
CA ASN A 605 -4.67 16.13 20.98
C ASN A 605 -6.07 16.39 20.39
N SER A 606 -6.57 15.50 19.53
CA SER A 606 -7.88 15.66 18.88
C SER A 606 -9.04 15.55 19.87
N LEU A 607 -9.99 16.48 19.76
CA LEU A 607 -11.26 16.44 20.50
C LEU A 607 -12.21 15.35 19.97
N HIS A 608 -11.99 14.88 18.74
CA HIS A 608 -12.83 13.94 18.00
C HIS A 608 -12.58 12.47 18.39
N VAL A 609 -12.30 12.18 19.67
CA VAL A 609 -12.00 10.81 20.15
C VAL A 609 -13.12 9.81 19.82
N SER A 610 -14.37 10.30 19.73
CA SER A 610 -15.55 9.54 19.36
C SER A 610 -15.51 8.96 17.93
N LYS A 611 -14.74 9.56 16.99
CA LYS A 611 -14.52 9.05 15.62
C LYS A 611 -13.87 7.65 15.59
N GLN A 612 -13.27 7.22 16.70
CA GLN A 612 -12.63 5.92 16.86
C GLN A 612 -13.61 4.81 17.28
N LEU A 613 -14.83 5.17 17.66
CA LEU A 613 -15.89 4.23 18.02
C LEU A 613 -16.60 3.75 16.76
N GLU A 614 -16.99 2.47 16.77
CA GLU A 614 -17.71 1.85 15.66
C GLU A 614 -18.98 2.65 15.29
N LYS A 615 -19.30 2.72 13.99
CA LYS A 615 -20.46 3.46 13.43
C LYS A 615 -20.46 4.99 13.66
N ILE A 616 -19.48 5.59 14.35
CA ILE A 616 -19.37 7.05 14.53
C ILE A 616 -18.52 7.69 13.42
N GLY A 617 -19.17 8.04 12.31
CA GLY A 617 -18.56 8.88 11.25
C GLY A 617 -18.25 10.31 11.70
N VAL A 618 -17.45 11.04 10.91
CA VAL A 618 -16.99 12.42 11.22
C VAL A 618 -18.16 13.36 11.59
N THR A 619 -19.28 13.30 10.86
CA THR A 619 -20.47 14.12 11.14
C THR A 619 -21.05 13.89 12.55
N LEU A 620 -21.09 12.64 13.01
CA LEU A 620 -21.57 12.27 14.34
C LEU A 620 -20.54 12.67 15.41
N SER A 621 -19.25 12.49 15.14
CA SER A 621 -18.18 12.96 16.03
C SER A 621 -18.20 14.49 16.19
N ASN A 622 -18.50 15.24 15.12
CA ASN A 622 -18.66 16.70 15.18
C ASN A 622 -19.85 17.10 16.06
N ALA A 623 -20.98 16.40 16.01
CA ALA A 623 -22.12 16.65 16.91
C ALA A 623 -21.74 16.42 18.39
N ILE A 624 -21.05 15.32 18.69
CA ILE A 624 -20.54 14.99 20.03
C ILE A 624 -19.57 16.08 20.55
N VAL A 625 -18.65 16.54 19.70
CA VAL A 625 -17.69 17.62 20.06
C VAL A 625 -18.40 18.97 20.25
N ASN A 626 -19.39 19.30 19.43
CA ASN A 626 -20.21 20.51 19.59
C ASN A 626 -21.05 20.50 20.87
N ALA A 627 -21.47 19.32 21.34
CA ALA A 627 -22.07 19.12 22.66
C ALA A 627 -21.05 19.15 23.83
N GLY A 628 -19.76 19.40 23.55
CA GLY A 628 -18.70 19.50 24.56
C GLY A 628 -18.15 18.16 25.06
N LEU A 629 -18.57 17.03 24.47
CA LEU A 629 -18.22 15.66 24.89
C LEU A 629 -16.87 15.20 24.31
N THR A 630 -15.84 15.98 24.62
CA THR A 630 -14.50 15.91 24.02
C THR A 630 -13.57 14.81 24.57
N SER A 631 -14.08 13.85 25.35
CA SER A 631 -13.28 12.75 25.90
C SER A 631 -14.14 11.51 26.18
N PHE A 632 -13.53 10.32 26.15
CA PHE A 632 -14.23 9.07 26.45
C PHE A 632 -14.90 9.10 27.83
N LYS A 633 -14.21 9.62 28.85
CA LYS A 633 -14.77 9.81 30.19
C LYS A 633 -16.09 10.62 30.17
N LYS A 634 -16.14 11.75 29.46
CA LYS A 634 -17.37 12.55 29.35
C LYS A 634 -18.51 11.77 28.68
N ILE A 635 -18.20 11.03 27.61
CA ILE A 635 -19.19 10.23 26.86
C ILE A 635 -19.78 9.13 27.75
N GLU A 636 -18.97 8.52 28.61
CA GLU A 636 -19.42 7.54 29.61
C GLU A 636 -20.26 8.18 30.74
N GLU A 637 -19.93 9.39 31.16
CA GLU A 637 -20.66 10.14 32.20
C GLU A 637 -22.00 10.72 31.69
N THR A 638 -22.17 10.95 30.37
CA THR A 638 -23.39 11.47 29.72
C THR A 638 -24.53 10.44 29.73
N ASP A 639 -25.81 10.84 29.75
CA ASP A 639 -26.91 9.86 29.65
C ASP A 639 -27.07 9.26 28.24
N ALA A 640 -27.56 8.01 28.16
CA ALA A 640 -27.81 7.32 26.89
C ALA A 640 -28.86 8.04 26.03
N ARG A 641 -29.93 8.60 26.62
CA ARG A 641 -30.97 9.33 25.88
C ARG A 641 -30.49 10.70 25.42
N GLU A 642 -29.59 11.33 26.18
CA GLU A 642 -28.93 12.57 25.80
C GLU A 642 -28.01 12.35 24.59
N LEU A 643 -27.22 11.27 24.57
CA LEU A 643 -26.42 10.89 23.39
C LEU A 643 -27.30 10.60 22.16
N GLU A 644 -28.43 9.92 22.33
CA GLU A 644 -29.42 9.66 21.26
C GLU A 644 -30.01 10.95 20.69
N LEU A 645 -30.31 11.93 21.56
CA LEU A 645 -30.81 13.25 21.17
C LEU A 645 -29.76 14.08 20.42
N ILE A 646 -28.52 14.14 20.93
CA ILE A 646 -27.38 14.84 20.31
C ILE A 646 -27.08 14.29 18.91
N LEU A 647 -27.20 12.97 18.73
CA LEU A 647 -26.87 12.27 17.50
C LEU A 647 -28.05 12.12 16.53
N ASN A 648 -29.27 12.51 16.95
CA ASN A 648 -30.52 12.28 16.23
C ASN A 648 -30.67 10.80 15.79
N ARG A 649 -30.51 9.87 16.74
CA ARG A 649 -30.63 8.42 16.51
C ARG A 649 -31.62 7.80 17.50
N HIS A 650 -32.29 6.75 17.05
CA HIS A 650 -33.23 6.01 17.90
C HIS A 650 -32.50 5.11 18.90
N PRO A 651 -33.15 4.77 20.03
CA PRO A 651 -32.62 3.79 20.98
C PRO A 651 -32.45 2.41 20.31
N PRO A 652 -31.47 1.59 20.73
CA PRO A 652 -30.58 1.76 21.89
C PRO A 652 -29.20 2.35 21.52
N PHE A 653 -29.10 3.21 20.50
CA PHE A 653 -27.80 3.66 19.96
C PHE A 653 -26.91 4.38 20.99
N GLY A 654 -27.49 5.15 21.92
CA GLY A 654 -26.73 5.83 22.97
C GLY A 654 -26.18 4.84 23.99
N THR A 655 -26.98 3.83 24.36
CA THR A 655 -26.55 2.72 25.22
C THR A 655 -25.39 1.95 24.60
N GLN A 656 -25.43 1.66 23.29
CA GLN A 656 -24.34 0.99 22.57
C GLN A 656 -23.04 1.81 22.58
N ILE A 657 -23.13 3.13 22.43
CA ILE A 657 -21.95 4.02 22.53
C ILE A 657 -21.37 3.99 23.95
N LYS A 658 -22.21 4.11 24.99
CA LYS A 658 -21.75 4.03 26.39
C LYS A 658 -21.08 2.71 26.70
N GLU A 659 -21.70 1.60 26.30
CA GLU A 659 -21.18 0.25 26.47
C GLU A 659 -19.80 0.09 25.80
N THR A 660 -19.68 0.56 24.55
CA THR A 660 -18.42 0.53 23.79
C THR A 660 -17.31 1.35 24.47
N VAL A 661 -17.64 2.46 25.12
CA VAL A 661 -16.66 3.26 25.89
C VAL A 661 -16.31 2.62 27.24
N MET A 662 -17.27 1.97 27.90
CA MET A 662 -17.08 1.30 29.19
C MET A 662 -16.08 0.13 29.09
N TYR A 663 -16.07 -0.58 27.95
CA TYR A 663 -15.15 -1.68 27.64
C TYR A 663 -13.87 -1.26 26.88
N LEU A 664 -13.51 0.03 26.89
CA LEU A 664 -12.15 0.50 26.56
C LEU A 664 -11.21 0.40 27.77
N PRO A 665 -9.91 0.12 27.61
CA PRO A 665 -8.94 0.11 28.72
C PRO A 665 -8.80 1.46 29.45
N LYS A 666 -8.98 1.47 30.76
CA LYS A 666 -8.86 2.68 31.61
C LYS A 666 -7.63 2.61 32.50
N TYR A 667 -6.52 3.12 32.01
CA TYR A 667 -5.25 3.11 32.73
C TYR A 667 -5.18 4.20 33.82
N GLU A 668 -4.43 3.92 34.87
CA GLU A 668 -3.91 4.88 35.85
C GLU A 668 -2.40 4.66 35.99
N LEU A 669 -1.64 5.76 36.07
CA LEU A 669 -0.20 5.74 36.26
C LEU A 669 0.13 6.30 37.64
N LYS A 670 0.85 5.53 38.46
CA LYS A 670 1.44 5.96 39.73
C LYS A 670 2.95 5.86 39.64
N VAL A 671 3.65 6.88 40.13
CA VAL A 671 5.12 6.91 40.16
C VAL A 671 5.57 7.46 41.49
N GLU A 672 6.44 6.71 42.16
CA GLU A 672 6.96 7.00 43.50
C GLU A 672 8.48 6.83 43.51
N GLN A 673 9.21 7.75 44.13
CA GLN A 673 10.65 7.56 44.33
C GLN A 673 10.89 6.70 45.58
N ILE A 674 11.70 5.65 45.42
CA ILE A 674 12.11 4.77 46.52
C ILE A 674 13.20 5.48 47.32
N THR A 675 13.24 5.25 48.64
CA THR A 675 14.26 5.79 49.58
C THR A 675 15.70 5.35 49.30
N ARG A 676 15.96 4.66 48.18
CA ARG A 676 17.27 4.17 47.75
C ARG A 676 17.78 5.02 46.58
N TYR A 677 18.54 6.05 46.90
CA TYR A 677 19.16 6.97 45.97
C TYR A 677 20.54 7.42 46.47
N SER A 678 21.40 7.82 45.54
CA SER A 678 22.77 8.29 45.77
C SER A 678 22.94 9.75 45.32
N ASP A 679 24.18 10.16 45.13
CA ASP A 679 24.61 11.39 44.45
C ASP A 679 24.33 11.39 42.92
N THR A 680 24.27 10.20 42.32
CA THR A 680 24.37 9.93 40.87
C THR A 680 23.24 9.08 40.31
N THR A 681 22.54 8.30 41.16
CA THR A 681 21.45 7.40 40.75
C THR A 681 20.30 7.38 41.74
N ALA A 682 19.09 7.07 41.29
CA ALA A 682 17.90 6.93 42.13
C ALA A 682 16.99 5.80 41.62
N GLU A 683 16.33 5.05 42.51
CA GLU A 683 15.30 4.08 42.12
C GLU A 683 13.90 4.71 42.16
N ILE A 684 13.15 4.63 41.05
CA ILE A 684 11.71 4.93 41.02
C ILE A 684 10.89 3.64 40.86
N LEU A 685 9.72 3.59 41.49
CA LEU A 685 8.69 2.59 41.25
C LEU A 685 7.65 3.20 40.31
N VAL A 686 7.46 2.58 39.14
CA VAL A 686 6.37 2.91 38.22
C VAL A 686 5.33 1.79 38.27
N THR A 687 4.07 2.15 38.50
CA THR A 687 2.94 1.23 38.56
C THR A 687 1.85 1.69 37.60
N VAL A 688 1.49 0.83 36.65
CA VAL A 688 0.36 0.99 35.73
C VAL A 688 -0.79 0.13 36.25
N ILE A 689 -1.97 0.73 36.46
CA ILE A 689 -3.16 0.05 36.99
C ILE A 689 -4.25 0.09 35.91
N LEU A 690 -4.95 -1.03 35.71
CA LEU A 690 -6.10 -1.12 34.81
C LEU A 690 -7.39 -1.02 35.64
N ARG A 691 -8.01 0.15 35.68
CA ARG A 691 -9.11 0.46 36.63
C ARG A 691 -10.38 -0.35 36.39
N ASN A 692 -10.65 -0.75 35.16
CA ASN A 692 -11.83 -1.53 34.77
C ASN A 692 -11.48 -2.99 34.40
N PHE A 693 -10.49 -3.59 35.08
CA PHE A 693 -10.04 -4.94 34.73
C PHE A 693 -11.15 -6.00 34.83
N GLU A 694 -12.07 -5.88 35.80
CA GLU A 694 -13.21 -6.78 35.99
C GLU A 694 -14.19 -6.72 34.81
N GLN A 695 -14.54 -5.51 34.35
CA GLN A 695 -15.41 -5.33 33.19
C GLN A 695 -14.74 -5.89 31.92
N LEU A 696 -13.44 -5.66 31.77
CA LEU A 696 -12.66 -6.14 30.61
C LEU A 696 -12.40 -7.66 30.61
N GLN A 697 -12.69 -8.38 31.69
CA GLN A 697 -12.76 -9.85 31.65
C GLN A 697 -14.03 -10.37 30.99
N THR A 698 -15.12 -9.58 30.96
CA THR A 698 -16.41 -9.99 30.39
C THR A 698 -16.54 -9.64 28.90
N LYS A 699 -16.12 -8.43 28.51
CA LYS A 699 -16.19 -7.91 27.14
C LYS A 699 -15.12 -6.82 26.94
N ARG A 700 -14.59 -6.70 25.72
CA ARG A 700 -13.52 -5.74 25.37
C ARG A 700 -13.83 -5.05 24.04
N THR A 701 -13.51 -3.77 23.96
CA THR A 701 -13.57 -2.97 22.73
C THR A 701 -12.19 -2.80 22.09
N ALA A 702 -11.12 -2.91 22.86
CA ALA A 702 -9.77 -3.00 22.34
C ALA A 702 -9.47 -4.41 21.79
N SER A 703 -8.59 -4.48 20.78
CA SER A 703 -8.12 -5.73 20.17
C SER A 703 -7.28 -6.56 21.15
N ASP A 704 -7.19 -7.88 20.92
CA ASP A 704 -6.27 -8.76 21.66
C ASP A 704 -4.78 -8.41 21.40
N SER A 705 -4.49 -7.74 20.28
CA SER A 705 -3.18 -7.21 19.91
C SER A 705 -2.90 -5.79 20.42
N HIS A 706 -3.80 -5.19 21.24
CA HIS A 706 -3.60 -3.87 21.86
C HIS A 706 -2.55 -3.87 22.99
N TYR A 707 -1.75 -2.80 23.04
CA TYR A 707 -0.74 -2.58 24.07
C TYR A 707 -0.55 -1.09 24.37
N VAL A 708 -0.01 -0.80 25.56
CA VAL A 708 0.53 0.52 25.92
C VAL A 708 2.04 0.50 25.94
N THR A 709 2.66 1.55 25.41
CA THR A 709 4.11 1.76 25.47
C THR A 709 4.43 2.72 26.60
N LEU A 710 5.09 2.23 27.65
CA LEU A 710 5.68 3.05 28.70
C LEU A 710 7.06 3.53 28.22
N ILE A 711 7.23 4.83 28.10
CA ILE A 711 8.50 5.49 27.77
C ILE A 711 8.85 6.56 28.81
N ILE A 712 10.08 6.51 29.30
CA ILE A 712 10.63 7.46 30.28
C ILE A 712 11.85 8.14 29.67
N GLY A 713 11.79 9.46 29.55
CA GLY A 713 12.90 10.31 29.13
C GLY A 713 13.44 11.17 30.24
N ASP A 714 14.74 11.48 30.18
CA ASP A 714 15.36 12.51 31.00
C ASP A 714 15.42 13.88 30.29
N ALA A 715 15.79 14.92 31.04
CA ALA A 715 16.00 16.26 30.52
C ALA A 715 17.17 16.36 29.50
N ASP A 716 18.08 15.39 29.48
CA ASP A 716 19.20 15.35 28.53
C ASP A 716 18.82 14.86 27.14
N ASN A 717 17.58 14.37 26.97
CA ASN A 717 17.00 13.75 25.78
C ASN A 717 17.40 12.27 25.60
N GLN A 718 17.67 11.54 26.68
CA GLN A 718 17.94 10.11 26.66
C GLN A 718 16.71 9.30 27.15
N VAL A 719 16.49 8.13 26.55
CA VAL A 719 15.48 7.17 27.03
C VAL A 719 16.04 6.38 28.21
N VAL A 720 15.53 6.67 29.40
CA VAL A 720 15.83 5.98 30.66
C VAL A 720 15.20 4.58 30.66
N TYR A 721 13.95 4.47 30.18
CA TYR A 721 13.21 3.21 30.13
C TYR A 721 12.23 3.18 28.97
N LEU A 722 12.04 2.00 28.37
CA LEU A 722 11.09 1.73 27.30
C LEU A 722 10.54 0.30 27.48
N HIS A 723 9.22 0.13 27.48
CA HIS A 723 8.59 -1.18 27.55
C HIS A 723 7.19 -1.17 26.90
N LYS A 724 6.87 -2.21 26.12
CA LYS A 724 5.52 -2.45 25.57
C LYS A 724 4.80 -3.41 26.52
N ILE A 725 3.68 -2.99 27.11
CA ILE A 725 2.85 -3.75 28.05
C ILE A 725 1.55 -4.10 27.33
N THR A 726 1.29 -5.39 27.08
CA THR A 726 0.03 -5.84 26.48
C THR A 726 -1.10 -5.85 27.50
N ASP A 727 -2.33 -5.62 27.06
CA ASP A 727 -3.50 -5.71 27.95
C ASP A 727 -3.65 -7.13 28.52
N SER A 728 -3.23 -8.17 27.78
CA SER A 728 -3.20 -9.56 28.25
C SER A 728 -2.25 -9.82 29.44
N VAL A 729 -1.33 -8.91 29.76
CA VAL A 729 -0.55 -8.93 31.01
C VAL A 729 -1.30 -8.21 32.13
N LEU A 730 -1.91 -7.06 31.84
CA LEU A 730 -2.66 -6.27 32.83
C LEU A 730 -3.94 -6.99 33.29
N LEU A 731 -4.65 -7.68 32.40
CA LEU A 731 -5.86 -8.45 32.71
C LEU A 731 -5.63 -9.65 33.64
N LYS A 732 -4.39 -10.13 33.75
CA LYS A 732 -4.00 -11.24 34.66
C LYS A 732 -3.72 -10.79 36.10
N ALA A 733 -3.44 -9.51 36.33
CA ALA A 733 -2.94 -9.00 37.61
C ALA A 733 -3.58 -7.68 38.08
N GLY A 734 -4.47 -7.08 37.28
CA GLY A 734 -5.04 -5.74 37.51
C GLY A 734 -4.04 -4.57 37.41
N SER A 735 -2.74 -4.85 37.54
CA SER A 735 -1.66 -3.86 37.50
C SER A 735 -0.32 -4.47 37.05
N TRP A 736 0.59 -3.61 36.61
CA TRP A 736 1.98 -3.91 36.29
C TRP A 736 2.86 -2.92 37.05
N ALA A 737 3.88 -3.41 37.76
CA ALA A 737 4.77 -2.56 38.56
C ALA A 737 6.25 -2.89 38.31
N LYS A 738 7.10 -1.87 38.20
CA LYS A 738 8.53 -2.04 37.94
C LYS A 738 9.38 -0.99 38.65
N LYS A 739 10.43 -1.46 39.31
CA LYS A 739 11.54 -0.62 39.80
C LYS A 739 12.49 -0.30 38.65
N ILE A 740 12.81 0.98 38.49
CA ILE A 740 13.64 1.52 37.41
C ILE A 740 14.74 2.37 38.03
N ALA A 741 15.99 2.08 37.69
CA ALA A 741 17.14 2.87 38.11
C ALA A 741 17.34 4.05 37.14
N VAL A 742 17.35 5.26 37.69
CA VAL A 742 17.51 6.54 36.99
C VAL A 742 18.93 7.04 37.23
N LYS A 743 19.59 7.57 36.20
CA LYS A 743 20.86 8.31 36.33
C LYS A 743 20.60 9.81 36.37
N ARG A 744 21.38 10.55 37.15
CA ARG A 744 21.25 12.01 37.29
C ARG A 744 21.65 12.72 35.99
N ALA A 745 20.70 13.35 35.33
CA ALA A 745 20.91 14.09 34.09
C ALA A 745 21.58 15.46 34.32
N LEU A 746 22.32 15.93 33.32
CA LEU A 746 23.16 17.13 33.38
C LEU A 746 22.34 18.42 33.36
N LYS A 747 21.30 18.52 32.53
CA LYS A 747 20.43 19.71 32.46
C LYS A 747 19.53 19.85 33.69
N SER A 748 18.47 19.04 33.79
CA SER A 748 17.52 19.04 34.92
C SER A 748 17.43 17.65 35.56
N GLU A 749 16.76 17.58 36.70
CA GLU A 749 16.47 16.35 37.44
C GLU A 749 15.04 15.84 37.15
N ASP A 750 14.37 16.46 36.17
CA ASP A 750 13.04 16.09 35.68
C ASP A 750 13.07 14.89 34.73
N LEU A 751 12.15 13.95 34.98
CA LEU A 751 11.75 12.90 34.06
C LEU A 751 10.42 13.23 33.40
N SER A 752 10.29 12.83 32.13
CA SER A 752 9.03 12.82 31.37
C SER A 752 8.59 11.38 31.15
N ILE A 753 7.52 10.98 31.84
CA ILE A 753 6.99 9.61 31.88
C ILE A 753 5.69 9.60 31.06
N ASN A 754 5.64 8.79 30.02
CA ASN A 754 4.52 8.74 29.08
C ASN A 754 4.06 7.30 28.89
N LEU A 755 2.76 7.08 28.99
CA LEU A 755 2.08 5.83 28.67
C LEU A 755 1.24 6.08 27.41
N ILE A 756 1.66 5.53 26.28
CA ILE A 756 1.07 5.80 24.96
C ILE A 756 0.34 4.55 24.46
N SER A 757 -0.95 4.66 24.11
CA SER A 757 -1.72 3.54 23.52
C SER A 757 -1.23 3.22 22.11
N SER A 758 -1.30 1.95 21.69
CA SER A 758 -1.01 1.55 20.31
C SER A 758 -2.13 1.89 19.32
N GLU A 759 -3.38 2.03 19.76
CA GLU A 759 -4.56 2.10 18.87
C GLU A 759 -5.60 3.19 19.19
N PHE A 760 -5.49 3.92 20.31
CA PHE A 760 -6.50 4.92 20.71
C PHE A 760 -5.88 6.26 21.14
N VAL A 761 -6.26 7.34 20.46
CA VAL A 761 -6.12 8.72 20.96
C VAL A 761 -7.07 8.94 22.13
N GLY A 762 -6.57 9.52 23.22
CA GLY A 762 -7.37 9.86 24.40
C GLY A 762 -7.30 8.86 25.56
N LEU A 763 -6.53 7.78 25.43
CA LEU A 763 -6.15 6.86 26.53
C LEU A 763 -4.72 7.11 27.06
N ASP A 764 -4.00 8.07 26.48
CA ASP A 764 -2.61 8.36 26.83
C ASP A 764 -2.49 9.07 28.18
N ILE A 765 -1.41 8.78 28.92
CA ILE A 765 -1.07 9.46 30.17
C ILE A 765 0.33 10.07 30.03
N GLN A 766 0.46 11.36 30.34
CA GLN A 766 1.74 12.06 30.41
C GLN A 766 1.92 12.65 31.80
N GLN A 767 3.05 12.33 32.46
CA GLN A 767 3.39 12.78 33.79
C GLN A 767 4.84 13.28 33.82
N LYS A 768 5.12 14.26 34.69
CA LYS A 768 6.48 14.71 35.01
C LYS A 768 6.78 14.43 36.47
N LEU A 769 8.03 14.06 36.74
CA LEU A 769 8.55 13.81 38.09
C LEU A 769 9.95 14.40 38.20
N THR A 770 10.16 15.33 39.13
CA THR A 770 11.50 15.76 39.53
C THR A 770 12.05 14.75 40.54
N VAL A 771 13.23 14.20 40.27
CA VAL A 771 13.86 13.13 41.08
C VAL A 771 14.90 13.73 42.03
N PHE A 772 14.88 13.31 43.30
CA PHE A 772 15.77 13.84 44.33
C PHE A 772 17.06 13.00 44.46
N TYR A 773 18.19 13.66 44.71
CA TYR A 773 19.52 13.06 44.88
C TYR A 773 20.18 13.59 46.17
N LEU A 774 21.16 12.87 46.73
CA LEU A 774 21.71 13.19 48.06
C LEU A 774 22.47 14.52 48.16
N GLU A 775 23.22 14.91 47.12
CA GLU A 775 23.95 16.19 47.11
C GLU A 775 23.30 17.23 46.16
N PRO A 776 23.31 18.53 46.51
CA PRO A 776 23.03 19.62 45.57
C PRO A 776 23.95 19.59 44.35
N LYS A 777 23.44 20.01 43.19
CA LYS A 777 24.14 19.92 41.91
C LYS A 777 25.34 20.88 41.88
N ARG A 778 26.56 20.35 42.10
CA ARG A 778 27.80 21.13 42.05
C ARG A 778 28.09 21.58 40.60
N PHE A 779 27.69 22.81 40.25
CA PHE A 779 28.10 23.45 39.00
C PHE A 779 29.62 23.69 39.03
N GLY A 780 30.39 22.82 38.38
CA GLY A 780 31.82 23.00 38.20
C GLY A 780 32.10 24.19 37.27
N ASN A 781 32.84 25.19 37.77
CA ASN A 781 33.33 26.29 36.94
C ASN A 781 34.14 25.75 35.76
N GLN A 782 33.79 26.15 34.53
CA GLN A 782 34.55 25.76 33.35
C GLN A 782 35.95 26.37 33.41
N ILE A 783 36.98 25.51 33.42
CA ILE A 783 38.37 25.95 33.28
C ILE A 783 38.61 26.28 31.80
N THR A 784 38.48 27.56 31.45
CA THR A 784 38.83 28.06 30.11
C THR A 784 40.34 28.05 29.93
N MET A 785 40.91 26.90 29.53
CA MET A 785 42.31 26.82 29.09
C MET A 785 42.49 27.46 27.71
N GLN A 786 42.51 28.79 27.65
CA GLN A 786 43.08 29.49 26.51
C GLN A 786 44.60 29.24 26.44
N ARG A 787 45.04 28.56 25.38
CA ARG A 787 46.45 28.33 25.07
C ARG A 787 47.06 29.64 24.57
N LYS A 788 48.20 30.06 25.13
CA LYS A 788 48.82 31.37 24.85
C LYS A 788 49.52 31.45 23.49
N SER A 789 49.24 32.52 22.76
CA SER A 789 50.04 33.17 21.71
C SER A 789 49.35 34.51 21.38
N GLU A 790 49.95 35.70 21.43
CA GLU A 790 51.34 36.12 21.71
C GLU A 790 51.39 37.48 22.47
N THR A 791 52.59 38.01 22.73
CA THR A 791 52.87 39.18 23.60
C THR A 791 52.97 40.53 22.92
N GLN A 792 52.45 41.57 23.58
CA GLN A 792 53.07 42.91 23.82
C GLN A 792 52.29 43.56 25.00
N ILE A 793 52.87 44.09 26.10
CA ILE A 793 53.77 45.26 26.28
C ILE A 793 53.00 46.58 26.01
N SER A 794 52.83 47.54 26.95
CA SER A 794 53.31 47.67 28.35
C SER A 794 52.58 48.79 29.17
N HIS A 795 52.93 48.92 30.47
CA HIS A 795 52.72 50.05 31.42
C HIS A 795 51.26 50.42 31.84
N SER A 796 50.87 50.44 33.14
CA SER A 796 51.24 51.29 34.32
C SER A 796 50.49 52.65 34.35
N LYS A 797 50.03 53.24 35.49
CA LYS A 797 50.46 53.14 36.91
C LYS A 797 49.44 53.82 37.87
N HIS A 798 49.37 53.43 39.17
CA HIS A 798 48.89 54.23 40.34
C HIS A 798 47.41 54.76 40.39
N SER A 799 46.79 55.18 41.52
CA SER A 799 47.06 55.01 42.99
C SER A 799 45.85 55.42 43.88
N ASP A 800 45.49 54.56 44.85
CA ASP A 800 45.32 54.82 46.31
C ASP A 800 44.30 55.82 46.96
N ILE A 801 43.62 55.33 48.04
CA ILE A 801 43.26 56.02 49.33
C ILE A 801 42.13 57.11 49.28
N SER A 802 41.22 57.38 50.26
CA SER A 802 41.02 56.99 51.69
C SER A 802 39.54 56.91 52.18
N THR A 803 39.40 56.23 53.33
CA THR A 803 38.36 56.02 54.38
C THR A 803 37.24 57.04 54.79
N ILE A 804 36.09 56.43 55.21
CA ILE A 804 35.21 56.69 56.40
C ILE A 804 34.22 57.89 56.44
N ALA A 805 32.90 57.58 56.50
CA ALA A 805 31.91 58.01 57.52
C ALA A 805 30.49 57.42 57.26
N GLY A 806 29.61 57.35 58.27
CA GLY A 806 28.17 57.01 58.15
C GLY A 806 27.27 58.04 58.88
N PRO A 807 25.95 57.84 59.11
CA PRO A 807 25.13 56.63 58.85
C PRO A 807 23.76 56.88 58.14
N ASN A 808 22.95 55.82 58.00
CA ASN A 808 21.48 55.80 57.79
C ASN A 808 20.83 56.58 56.61
N LYS A 809 20.41 55.85 55.57
CA LYS A 809 19.08 56.00 54.90
C LYS A 809 18.73 54.77 54.04
N GLY A 810 17.43 54.62 53.73
CA GLY A 810 16.84 53.38 53.22
C GLY A 810 17.15 53.04 51.76
N THR A 811 17.15 51.74 51.44
CA THR A 811 17.56 51.18 50.15
C THR A 811 16.48 51.32 49.07
N THR A 812 16.82 51.98 47.96
CA THR A 812 15.95 52.08 46.77
C THR A 812 16.16 50.89 45.83
N ALA A 813 15.05 50.31 45.33
CA ALA A 813 15.10 49.28 44.29
C ALA A 813 15.31 49.91 42.89
N SER A 814 16.12 49.28 42.05
CA SER A 814 16.47 49.78 40.71
C SER A 814 15.37 49.53 39.67
N LYS A 815 15.06 50.53 38.84
CA LYS A 815 14.16 50.39 37.68
C LYS A 815 14.88 49.66 36.53
N LYS A 816 14.23 48.70 35.88
CA LYS A 816 14.70 48.15 34.59
C LYS A 816 14.51 49.21 33.48
N PRO A 817 15.50 49.44 32.60
CA PRO A 817 15.32 50.32 31.45
C PRO A 817 14.31 49.73 30.44
N GLY A 818 13.49 50.58 29.82
CA GLY A 818 12.53 50.21 28.77
C GLY A 818 11.05 50.20 29.20
N ASN A 819 10.72 50.25 30.49
CA ASN A 819 9.34 50.37 30.97
C ASN A 819 8.92 51.84 31.12
N ARG A 820 7.68 52.17 30.71
CA ARG A 820 7.06 53.48 30.99
C ARG A 820 6.44 53.53 32.39
N GLU A 821 6.25 54.73 32.92
CA GLU A 821 5.49 54.96 34.16
C GLU A 821 4.03 54.49 34.01
N CYS A 822 3.41 54.04 35.11
CA CYS A 822 1.96 53.82 35.15
C CYS A 822 1.20 55.12 35.46
N ASN A 823 0.00 55.23 34.90
CA ASN A 823 -0.92 56.37 35.07
C ASN A 823 -1.90 56.18 36.25
N HIS A 824 -1.58 55.32 37.23
CA HIS A 824 -2.41 55.18 38.43
C HIS A 824 -2.26 56.40 39.34
N LEU A 825 -3.40 56.99 39.72
CA LEU A 825 -3.54 58.13 40.62
C LEU A 825 -3.37 57.70 42.09
N CYS A 826 -2.14 57.38 42.48
CA CYS A 826 -1.79 57.01 43.85
C CYS A 826 -1.23 58.21 44.62
N LYS A 827 -1.69 58.46 45.86
CA LYS A 827 -1.17 59.54 46.74
C LYS A 827 0.35 59.49 46.95
N SER A 828 0.94 58.29 46.87
CA SER A 828 2.36 58.09 46.64
C SER A 828 2.55 56.89 45.72
N LYS A 829 3.45 56.99 44.73
CA LYS A 829 3.86 55.83 43.90
C LYS A 829 4.85 54.91 44.62
N HIS A 830 5.64 55.41 45.57
CA HIS A 830 6.74 54.67 46.21
C HIS A 830 6.30 53.79 47.39
N THR A 831 5.13 54.05 48.01
CA THR A 831 4.50 53.14 49.00
C THR A 831 3.31 52.35 48.41
N CYS A 832 3.05 52.47 47.11
CA CYS A 832 1.91 51.80 46.47
C CYS A 832 2.10 50.27 46.40
N GLY A 833 1.06 49.51 46.76
CA GLY A 833 1.07 48.05 46.70
C GLY A 833 1.19 47.48 45.29
N HIS A 834 0.68 48.20 44.26
CA HIS A 834 0.66 47.73 42.87
C HIS A 834 2.06 47.65 42.24
N ASP A 835 2.41 46.50 41.67
CA ASP A 835 3.73 46.29 41.09
C ASP A 835 3.99 47.14 39.83
N CYS A 836 2.95 47.59 39.11
CA CYS A 836 3.08 48.57 38.03
C CYS A 836 3.62 49.93 38.52
N CYS A 837 3.49 50.26 39.81
CA CYS A 837 4.07 51.46 40.41
C CYS A 837 5.54 51.27 40.81
N LYS A 838 5.96 50.02 41.08
CA LYS A 838 7.34 49.67 41.47
C LYS A 838 8.23 49.34 40.26
N ILE A 839 7.68 48.65 39.26
CA ILE A 839 8.40 48.03 38.13
C ILE A 839 8.14 48.78 36.80
N GLY A 840 7.10 49.61 36.73
CA GLY A 840 6.64 50.25 35.50
C GLY A 840 5.83 49.30 34.60
N VAL A 841 5.45 49.79 33.42
CA VAL A 841 4.63 49.07 32.43
C VAL A 841 5.41 48.95 31.12
N ALA A 842 5.45 47.76 30.53
CA ALA A 842 6.09 47.55 29.23
C ALA A 842 5.37 48.33 28.11
N GLN A 843 6.12 48.77 27.09
CA GLN A 843 5.51 49.25 25.84
C GLN A 843 4.92 48.06 25.05
N LYS A 844 3.72 48.24 24.53
CA LYS A 844 3.19 47.41 23.43
C LYS A 844 3.49 48.12 22.11
N SER A 845 3.90 47.34 21.09
CA SER A 845 3.83 47.77 19.69
C SER A 845 2.37 47.88 19.23
N GLU A 846 2.12 48.76 18.26
CA GLU A 846 0.77 49.10 17.82
C GLU A 846 0.16 48.03 16.89
N ILE A 847 -1.09 47.66 17.16
CA ILE A 847 -1.97 46.97 16.21
C ILE A 847 -3.22 47.83 16.08
N LYS A 848 -3.65 48.12 14.86
CA LYS A 848 -4.83 48.95 14.59
C LYS A 848 -6.11 48.14 14.80
N GLU A 849 -6.92 48.51 15.78
CA GLU A 849 -8.30 48.02 15.91
C GLU A 849 -9.27 48.91 15.13
N SER A 850 -10.27 48.28 14.51
CA SER A 850 -11.56 48.90 14.20
C SER A 850 -12.66 47.83 14.14
N THR A 851 -13.92 48.25 14.23
CA THR A 851 -15.12 47.43 13.91
C THR A 851 -15.55 46.32 14.89
N ILE A 852 -15.11 46.33 16.16
CA ILE A 852 -15.73 45.49 17.23
C ILE A 852 -16.51 46.33 18.26
N SER A 853 -16.10 47.57 18.53
CA SER A 853 -16.70 48.42 19.58
C SER A 853 -18.18 48.79 19.34
N SER A 854 -18.61 48.93 18.09
CA SER A 854 -20.03 49.23 17.76
C SER A 854 -20.97 48.04 17.91
N TYR A 855 -20.46 46.80 17.87
CA TYR A 855 -21.29 45.61 17.93
C TYR A 855 -21.74 45.29 19.36
N LEU A 856 -20.90 45.60 20.35
CA LEU A 856 -21.18 45.37 21.77
C LEU A 856 -22.04 46.48 22.42
N SER A 857 -22.18 47.64 21.78
CA SER A 857 -23.14 48.68 22.18
C SER A 857 -24.56 48.37 21.70
N ASP A 858 -24.72 47.88 20.46
CA ASP A 858 -26.03 47.50 19.90
C ASP A 858 -26.72 46.36 20.67
N LEU A 859 -25.94 45.40 21.18
CA LEU A 859 -26.45 44.25 21.94
C LEU A 859 -27.02 44.60 23.32
N ARG A 860 -26.81 45.82 23.85
CA ARG A 860 -27.40 46.25 25.14
C ARG A 860 -28.78 46.90 25.01
N ASN A 861 -29.19 47.35 23.82
CA ASN A 861 -30.38 48.19 23.63
C ASN A 861 -31.62 47.44 23.08
N ARG A 862 -31.66 46.09 23.15
CA ARG A 862 -32.75 45.28 22.54
C ARG A 862 -33.64 44.49 23.51
N ASN A 863 -33.51 44.70 24.83
CA ASN A 863 -34.40 44.11 25.84
C ASN A 863 -35.42 45.13 26.37
N ALA A 864 -36.28 45.66 25.47
CA ALA A 864 -37.42 46.51 25.82
C ALA A 864 -38.61 46.24 24.88
N VAL A 865 -39.62 45.54 25.42
CA VAL A 865 -41.01 45.32 24.98
C VAL A 865 -41.48 45.99 23.66
N SER A 866 -41.87 45.19 22.65
CA SER A 866 -43.24 45.20 22.06
C SER A 866 -43.42 44.11 20.97
N SER A 867 -44.63 43.99 20.39
CA SER A 867 -45.10 42.91 19.51
C SER A 867 -45.15 43.23 18.00
N VAL A 868 -45.00 42.18 17.17
CA VAL A 868 -45.82 41.78 15.96
C VAL A 868 -46.80 42.85 15.40
N PRO A 869 -46.91 43.11 14.05
CA PRO A 869 -46.65 42.26 12.85
C PRO A 869 -45.82 43.03 11.76
N PRO A 870 -45.89 42.84 10.40
CA PRO A 870 -46.52 41.81 9.55
C PRO A 870 -45.64 41.20 8.42
N VAL A 871 -46.08 40.08 7.84
CA VAL A 871 -45.56 39.50 6.58
C VAL A 871 -46.57 39.72 5.44
N LYS A 872 -46.14 40.25 4.29
CA LYS A 872 -46.94 40.30 3.03
C LYS A 872 -46.38 39.32 1.99
N ARG A 873 -47.29 38.69 1.23
CA ARG A 873 -47.02 37.60 0.26
C ARG A 873 -46.84 38.09 -1.19
N LEU A 874 -46.00 37.38 -1.92
CA LEU A 874 -46.19 36.99 -3.34
C LEU A 874 -45.92 35.46 -3.39
N LYS A 875 -46.81 34.51 -3.72
CA LYS A 875 -48.12 34.42 -4.41
C LYS A 875 -48.06 33.99 -5.90
N ILE A 876 -47.87 32.69 -6.10
CA ILE A 876 -48.45 31.84 -7.18
C ILE A 876 -48.94 30.59 -6.41
N GLN A 877 -50.21 30.19 -6.30
CA GLN A 877 -51.40 30.13 -7.17
C GLN A 877 -51.62 28.75 -7.80
N MET A 878 -52.38 27.91 -7.08
CA MET A 878 -53.22 26.84 -7.63
C MET A 878 -54.62 26.91 -6.98
N ASN A 879 -55.62 26.25 -7.59
CA ASN A 879 -57.04 26.58 -7.40
C ASN A 879 -57.78 25.74 -6.35
N LYS A 880 -58.88 26.34 -5.88
CA LYS A 880 -60.06 25.82 -5.17
C LYS A 880 -60.25 24.29 -5.22
N SER A 881 -60.39 23.52 -4.13
CA SER A 881 -61.12 23.64 -2.84
C SER A 881 -62.56 23.06 -2.84
N GLN A 882 -62.78 22.05 -2.00
CA GLN A 882 -64.04 21.78 -1.29
C GLN A 882 -63.71 21.21 0.11
N SER A 883 -64.68 21.20 1.03
CA SER A 883 -64.45 21.18 2.47
C SER A 883 -65.25 20.10 3.21
N VAL A 884 -64.67 19.53 4.27
CA VAL A 884 -65.36 18.73 5.31
C VAL A 884 -64.85 19.17 6.70
N ASP A 885 -65.71 19.08 7.71
CA ASP A 885 -65.48 19.60 9.08
C ASP A 885 -64.61 18.66 9.95
N LEU A 886 -63.96 19.21 10.97
CA LEU A 886 -63.04 18.53 11.91
C LEU A 886 -63.62 18.50 13.33
N LYS A 887 -64.77 17.84 13.49
CA LYS A 887 -65.48 17.70 14.77
C LYS A 887 -65.70 16.27 15.27
N GLU A 888 -65.10 15.30 14.61
CA GLU A 888 -64.98 13.92 15.10
C GLU A 888 -63.50 13.55 15.30
N PHE A 889 -63.24 12.36 15.84
CA PHE A 889 -61.90 11.83 16.18
C PHE A 889 -61.20 12.45 17.40
N GLY A 890 -61.95 12.60 18.50
CA GLY A 890 -61.36 12.50 19.84
C GLY A 890 -60.94 11.06 20.16
N PHE A 891 -59.81 10.87 20.84
CA PHE A 891 -59.21 9.56 21.12
C PHE A 891 -59.66 8.96 22.46
N THR A 892 -60.00 7.66 22.50
CA THR A 892 -60.18 6.88 23.74
C THR A 892 -59.60 5.45 23.58
N PRO A 893 -58.79 4.94 24.53
CA PRO A 893 -58.13 3.63 24.42
C PRO A 893 -58.85 2.50 25.19
N LYS A 894 -58.63 1.24 24.79
CA LYS A 894 -58.90 -0.01 25.56
C LYS A 894 -58.02 -1.18 25.04
N PRO A 895 -57.94 -2.37 25.67
CA PRO A 895 -56.62 -2.91 26.05
C PRO A 895 -56.27 -4.31 25.49
N SER A 896 -55.10 -4.81 25.90
CA SER A 896 -54.44 -6.08 25.56
C SER A 896 -55.09 -7.36 26.09
N LEU A 897 -54.99 -8.46 25.33
CA LEU A 897 -54.98 -9.87 25.78
C LEU A 897 -54.06 -10.74 24.87
N PRO A 898 -53.70 -12.00 25.22
CA PRO A 898 -52.40 -12.60 24.83
C PRO A 898 -52.45 -13.84 23.90
N SER A 899 -51.29 -14.52 23.81
CA SER A 899 -50.88 -15.64 22.94
C SER A 899 -51.59 -16.99 23.10
N ILE A 900 -51.73 -17.74 22.00
CA ILE A 900 -52.02 -19.20 21.91
C ILE A 900 -51.11 -19.85 20.84
N SER A 901 -50.95 -21.19 20.87
CA SER A 901 -49.89 -22.00 20.26
C SER A 901 -50.25 -22.76 18.95
N ARG A 902 -49.26 -23.48 18.40
CA ARG A 902 -49.36 -24.49 17.30
C ARG A 902 -50.60 -25.41 17.43
N SER A 903 -51.26 -25.72 16.30
CA SER A 903 -51.11 -27.00 15.55
C SER A 903 -52.12 -27.12 14.38
N GLU A 904 -51.79 -27.95 13.38
CA GLU A 904 -52.67 -28.65 12.40
C GLU A 904 -53.80 -27.88 11.66
N TYR A 905 -53.79 -27.92 10.32
CA TYR A 905 -54.65 -28.83 9.54
C TYR A 905 -54.22 -28.89 8.05
N LEU A 906 -54.44 -30.03 7.39
CA LEU A 906 -54.24 -30.26 5.95
C LEU A 906 -55.60 -30.37 5.22
N ASN A 907 -55.63 -30.00 3.92
CA ASN A 907 -56.41 -30.56 2.80
C ASN A 907 -56.31 -29.59 1.58
N ILE A 908 -55.78 -29.97 0.39
CA ILE A 908 -56.38 -30.78 -0.71
C ILE A 908 -57.48 -29.97 -1.46
N SER A 909 -57.52 -29.79 -2.78
CA SER A 909 -56.66 -30.10 -3.98
C SER A 909 -56.97 -29.04 -5.10
N GLU A 910 -56.47 -28.97 -6.35
CA GLU A 910 -56.13 -29.91 -7.46
C GLU A 910 -55.11 -29.24 -8.44
N LEU A 911 -54.04 -29.92 -8.91
CA LEU A 911 -53.81 -30.57 -10.24
C LEU A 911 -53.61 -29.65 -11.49
N PRO A 912 -52.91 -30.10 -12.57
CA PRO A 912 -52.24 -31.39 -12.80
C PRO A 912 -50.71 -31.31 -13.07
N ILE A 913 -50.09 -32.48 -13.30
CA ILE A 913 -48.64 -32.76 -13.48
C ILE A 913 -48.46 -33.68 -14.71
N MET A 914 -47.30 -33.66 -15.39
CA MET A 914 -46.65 -34.78 -16.13
C MET A 914 -45.16 -34.42 -16.34
N GLU A 915 -44.14 -35.29 -16.45
CA GLU A 915 -43.82 -36.71 -16.08
C GLU A 915 -42.34 -36.95 -16.55
N GLN A 916 -41.48 -37.86 -16.06
CA GLN A 916 -41.38 -38.66 -14.82
C GLN A 916 -39.90 -39.22 -14.68
N TRP A 917 -39.66 -40.13 -13.72
CA TRP A 917 -38.53 -41.09 -13.57
C TRP A 917 -37.14 -40.60 -13.10
N ASP A 918 -36.40 -41.31 -12.23
CA ASP A 918 -36.76 -42.38 -11.26
C ASP A 918 -35.66 -42.55 -10.16
N GLN A 919 -35.96 -43.27 -9.08
CA GLN A 919 -35.01 -43.71 -8.04
C GLN A 919 -34.95 -45.25 -7.92
N PRO A 920 -33.99 -45.79 -7.15
CA PRO A 920 -34.44 -46.56 -5.98
C PRO A 920 -33.67 -46.30 -4.67
N GLU A 921 -34.36 -46.47 -3.53
CA GLU A 921 -33.80 -46.44 -2.17
C GLU A 921 -33.14 -47.77 -1.76
N ILE A 922 -32.26 -47.74 -0.74
CA ILE A 922 -32.06 -48.88 0.19
C ILE A 922 -32.08 -48.38 1.64
N TYR A 923 -32.87 -49.04 2.49
CA TYR A 923 -33.10 -48.71 3.90
C TYR A 923 -32.03 -49.26 4.86
N GLY A 924 -31.72 -48.53 5.94
CA GLY A 924 -30.84 -49.01 7.01
C GLY A 924 -31.09 -48.32 8.37
N LYS A 925 -31.76 -49.01 9.30
CA LYS A 925 -32.05 -48.51 10.66
C LYS A 925 -30.83 -48.61 11.59
N VAL A 926 -30.71 -47.73 12.59
CA VAL A 926 -30.53 -48.10 14.02
C VAL A 926 -30.60 -46.88 14.98
N ARG A 927 -31.55 -46.97 15.93
CA ARG A 927 -31.65 -46.45 17.32
C ARG A 927 -31.02 -45.09 17.75
N GLN A 928 -31.87 -44.28 18.40
CA GLN A 928 -31.53 -43.32 19.48
C GLN A 928 -30.91 -44.07 20.70
N GLU A 929 -30.30 -43.49 21.73
CA GLU A 929 -30.51 -42.22 22.46
C GLU A 929 -29.31 -42.00 23.45
N PRO A 930 -29.27 -41.00 24.34
CA PRO A 930 -29.01 -39.56 24.13
C PRO A 930 -27.68 -39.04 24.72
N SER A 931 -27.29 -37.81 24.35
CA SER A 931 -26.66 -36.85 25.28
C SER A 931 -26.89 -35.40 24.81
N GLU A 932 -26.87 -34.45 25.73
CA GLU A 932 -27.33 -33.06 25.51
C GLU A 932 -26.24 -32.14 24.92
N TYR A 933 -26.63 -31.24 24.02
CA TYR A 933 -25.99 -29.92 23.86
C TYR A 933 -27.01 -28.91 23.34
N GLN A 934 -27.13 -27.77 24.03
CA GLN A 934 -28.10 -26.73 23.68
C GLN A 934 -27.61 -25.79 22.57
N ASP A 935 -28.60 -25.11 21.98
CA ASP A 935 -28.52 -24.16 20.87
C ASP A 935 -27.32 -23.20 20.91
N LYS A 936 -26.63 -23.09 19.77
CA LYS A 936 -25.91 -21.87 19.39
C LYS A 936 -26.77 -21.09 18.41
N GLU A 937 -27.22 -19.90 18.81
CA GLU A 937 -27.90 -18.98 17.91
C GLU A 937 -27.02 -18.64 16.71
N VAL A 938 -27.62 -18.68 15.51
CA VAL A 938 -26.94 -18.27 14.28
C VAL A 938 -26.83 -16.75 14.27
N LEU A 939 -25.65 -16.24 14.66
CA LEU A 939 -25.31 -14.83 14.52
C LEU A 939 -25.36 -14.44 13.03
N ASN A 940 -26.37 -13.66 12.65
CA ASN A 940 -26.46 -13.03 11.33
C ASN A 940 -25.34 -11.99 11.17
N VAL A 941 -24.20 -12.44 10.67
CA VAL A 941 -23.08 -11.58 10.29
C VAL A 941 -23.48 -10.80 9.03
N ASN A 942 -23.98 -9.58 9.22
CA ASN A 942 -24.11 -8.62 8.14
C ASN A 942 -22.71 -8.26 7.64
N PHE A 943 -22.32 -8.80 6.49
CA PHE A 943 -21.10 -8.44 5.79
C PHE A 943 -21.22 -6.99 5.27
N GLU A 944 -20.75 -6.02 6.05
CA GLU A 944 -20.32 -4.73 5.51
C GLU A 944 -19.06 -4.96 4.66
N LEU A 945 -19.27 -5.42 3.42
CA LEU A 945 -18.24 -5.48 2.37
C LEU A 945 -17.61 -4.09 2.25
N GLY A 946 -16.34 -3.98 2.66
CA GLY A 946 -15.62 -2.71 2.63
C GLY A 946 -15.61 -2.12 1.22
N ASN A 947 -15.95 -0.83 1.10
CA ASN A 947 -16.07 -0.15 -0.17
C ASN A 947 -14.78 -0.24 -1.00
N GLU A 948 -14.75 -1.16 -1.97
CA GLU A 948 -13.67 -1.25 -2.94
C GLU A 948 -13.72 -0.05 -3.87
N VAL A 949 -12.81 0.90 -3.66
CA VAL A 949 -12.56 1.96 -4.63
C VAL A 949 -11.44 1.54 -5.55
N TRP A 950 -11.86 1.17 -6.76
CA TRP A 950 -10.99 1.06 -7.91
C TRP A 950 -10.64 2.47 -8.43
N ASP A 951 -9.43 2.65 -8.96
CA ASP A 951 -8.85 3.92 -9.44
C ASP A 951 -9.49 4.45 -10.76
N ASP A 952 -10.82 4.46 -10.79
CA ASP A 952 -11.61 5.17 -11.78
C ASP A 952 -11.76 6.65 -11.34
N PHE A 953 -11.31 7.62 -12.15
CA PHE A 953 -11.39 9.05 -11.84
C PHE A 953 -12.66 9.74 -12.40
N ASP A 954 -13.03 10.87 -11.78
CA ASP A 954 -14.24 11.68 -12.11
C ASP A 954 -13.88 13.10 -12.59
N ASP A 955 -14.19 13.42 -13.85
CA ASP A 955 -13.98 14.75 -14.46
C ASP A 955 -15.06 15.78 -14.06
N GLU A 956 -15.15 16.14 -12.78
CA GLU A 956 -15.97 17.27 -12.31
C GLU A 956 -15.29 18.61 -12.67
N ASN A 957 -15.97 19.45 -13.47
CA ASN A 957 -15.65 20.84 -13.83
C ASN A 957 -14.71 21.11 -15.02
N LEU A 958 -15.14 20.70 -16.23
CA LEU A 958 -14.78 21.37 -17.49
C LEU A 958 -16.04 21.96 -18.17
N GLU A 959 -16.58 23.04 -17.59
CA GLU A 959 -17.64 23.82 -18.26
C GLU A 959 -17.07 24.86 -19.23
N VAL A 960 -17.86 25.18 -20.25
CA VAL A 960 -17.44 26.03 -21.39
C VAL A 960 -17.73 27.49 -21.09
N THR A 961 -16.69 28.33 -21.08
CA THR A 961 -16.84 29.79 -21.09
C THR A 961 -17.31 30.25 -22.48
N SER A 962 -18.63 30.25 -22.70
CA SER A 962 -19.25 30.91 -23.85
C SER A 962 -19.12 32.44 -23.71
N PHE A 963 -18.31 33.08 -24.55
CA PHE A 963 -18.26 34.54 -24.62
C PHE A 963 -19.56 35.09 -25.20
N SER A 964 -20.28 35.90 -24.42
CA SER A 964 -21.40 36.70 -24.91
C SER A 964 -20.89 37.83 -25.80
N THR A 965 -21.50 38.00 -26.97
CA THR A 965 -21.20 39.11 -27.87
C THR A 965 -22.02 40.35 -27.49
N ASP A 966 -21.52 41.14 -26.55
CA ASP A 966 -22.09 42.45 -26.27
C ASP A 966 -21.73 43.45 -27.38
N THR A 967 -22.75 43.96 -28.06
CA THR A 967 -22.60 44.99 -29.10
C THR A 967 -22.59 46.38 -28.49
N GLU A 968 -21.45 47.08 -28.52
CA GLU A 968 -21.42 48.53 -28.41
C GLU A 968 -20.70 49.19 -29.59
N LYS A 969 -21.11 50.43 -29.91
CA LYS A 969 -20.80 51.13 -31.16
C LYS A 969 -19.95 52.37 -30.90
N THR A 970 -18.73 52.42 -31.44
CA THR A 970 -18.03 53.70 -31.64
C THR A 970 -17.37 53.73 -33.02
N LYS A 971 -17.52 54.86 -33.72
CA LYS A 971 -16.95 55.12 -35.04
C LYS A 971 -15.48 55.54 -34.91
N ILE A 972 -14.68 55.37 -35.98
CA ILE A 972 -13.88 56.43 -36.64
C ILE A 972 -13.26 55.88 -37.96
N SER A 973 -12.83 56.78 -38.85
CA SER A 973 -12.22 56.56 -40.17
C SER A 973 -10.87 55.79 -40.16
N GLY A 974 -10.35 55.24 -41.26
CA GLY A 974 -10.82 55.22 -42.67
C GLY A 974 -9.64 55.27 -43.67
N PHE A 975 -9.88 54.90 -44.95
CA PHE A 975 -8.88 54.73 -46.04
C PHE A 975 -7.84 53.60 -45.81
N GLY A 976 -7.29 52.91 -46.83
CA GLY A 976 -7.65 52.83 -48.26
C GLY A 976 -6.47 52.36 -49.15
N ASN A 977 -6.76 51.55 -50.19
CA ASN A 977 -5.90 51.26 -51.37
C ASN A 977 -4.58 50.45 -51.14
N THR A 978 -3.96 49.70 -52.08
CA THR A 978 -4.33 49.07 -53.39
C THR A 978 -3.24 48.05 -53.83
N LEU A 979 -3.60 47.06 -54.67
CA LEU A 979 -2.79 46.29 -55.68
C LEU A 979 -1.46 45.59 -55.23
N SER A 980 -1.14 44.34 -55.60
CA SER A 980 -0.84 43.70 -56.91
C SER A 980 0.52 44.15 -57.55
N SER A 981 1.33 43.33 -58.25
CA SER A 981 1.32 41.88 -58.59
C SER A 981 2.58 41.45 -59.40
N SER A 982 2.99 40.16 -59.33
CA SER A 982 3.86 39.42 -60.31
C SER A 982 5.34 39.88 -60.45
N THR A 983 6.32 39.16 -61.05
CA THR A 983 6.33 37.98 -61.98
C THR A 983 7.61 37.10 -61.87
N ARG A 984 7.61 35.93 -62.57
CA ARG A 984 8.68 34.95 -62.93
C ARG A 984 10.13 35.48 -63.14
N GLY A 985 11.22 34.69 -63.11
CA GLY A 985 11.42 33.24 -62.86
C GLY A 985 12.29 32.51 -63.93
N SER A 986 13.25 31.65 -63.53
CA SER A 986 14.12 30.81 -64.42
C SER A 986 14.60 29.49 -63.73
N LYS A 987 15.35 28.60 -64.42
CA LYS A 987 15.55 27.17 -64.06
C LYS A 987 17.02 26.71 -63.91
N LEU A 988 17.25 25.76 -62.97
CA LEU A 988 18.03 24.48 -62.97
C LEU A 988 19.18 24.23 -64.01
N PRO A 989 20.25 23.42 -63.69
CA PRO A 989 20.16 22.08 -63.08
C PRO A 989 21.28 21.64 -62.08
N LEU A 990 21.42 20.31 -61.89
CA LEU A 990 22.19 19.52 -60.89
C LEU A 990 23.74 19.55 -61.12
N GLN A 991 24.65 18.95 -60.32
CA GLN A 991 24.54 17.87 -59.30
C GLN A 991 25.74 17.86 -58.29
N GLU A 992 25.56 17.15 -57.15
CA GLU A 992 26.58 16.75 -56.14
C GLU A 992 27.15 17.88 -55.23
N SER A 993 27.53 17.66 -53.95
CA SER A 993 27.72 16.41 -53.18
C SER A 993 27.13 16.48 -51.74
N LYS A 994 27.67 15.73 -50.75
CA LYS A 994 26.92 15.25 -49.55
C LYS A 994 27.23 16.00 -48.23
N SER A 995 26.18 16.57 -47.61
CA SER A 995 25.96 16.63 -46.14
C SER A 995 24.48 16.98 -45.87
N LYS A 996 23.63 16.15 -45.24
CA LYS A 996 23.58 15.62 -43.86
C LYS A 996 23.51 16.69 -42.74
N PHE A 997 22.30 16.85 -42.19
CA PHE A 997 22.09 17.10 -40.76
C PHE A 997 20.87 16.29 -40.26
N GLN A 998 21.15 15.20 -39.55
CA GLN A 998 20.25 14.61 -38.54
C GLN A 998 20.68 15.21 -37.18
N ARG A 999 19.80 15.44 -36.19
CA ARG A 999 19.19 14.47 -35.26
C ARG A 999 20.25 13.68 -34.46
N GLU A 1000 20.01 13.54 -33.14
CA GLU A 1000 20.91 12.91 -32.13
C GLU A 1000 22.15 13.75 -31.75
N MET A 1001 22.78 13.65 -30.56
CA MET A 1001 22.34 13.21 -29.21
C MET A 1001 23.31 13.73 -28.12
N SER A 1002 22.84 13.76 -26.86
CA SER A 1002 23.62 13.55 -25.62
C SER A 1002 24.68 14.57 -25.10
N ASN A 1003 24.94 14.40 -23.80
CA ASN A 1003 26.10 14.81 -22.98
C ASN A 1003 26.30 16.29 -22.58
N SER A 1004 26.15 16.53 -21.27
CA SER A 1004 26.76 17.66 -20.54
C SER A 1004 27.52 17.13 -19.32
N PHE A 1005 28.71 16.57 -19.55
CA PHE A 1005 29.71 16.23 -18.53
C PHE A 1005 31.11 16.31 -19.17
N VAL A 1006 32.15 16.44 -18.33
CA VAL A 1006 33.60 16.53 -18.62
C VAL A 1006 34.19 17.96 -18.53
N SER A 1007 35.46 17.97 -18.10
CA SER A 1007 36.28 19.05 -17.52
C SER A 1007 36.77 20.13 -18.49
N SER A 1008 37.11 21.29 -17.92
CA SER A 1008 38.05 22.27 -18.47
C SER A 1008 39.36 22.31 -17.67
N HIS A 1009 40.48 21.92 -18.30
CA HIS A 1009 41.77 22.61 -18.10
C HIS A 1009 41.74 23.92 -18.94
N GLU A 1010 42.64 24.90 -18.84
CA GLU A 1010 44.05 24.85 -18.44
C GLU A 1010 44.53 26.16 -17.74
N MET A 1011 45.85 26.37 -17.62
CA MET A 1011 46.47 27.36 -16.73
C MET A 1011 46.53 28.81 -17.26
N SER A 1012 46.77 29.75 -16.34
CA SER A 1012 47.38 31.06 -16.62
C SER A 1012 48.67 31.24 -15.81
N ASP A 1013 49.58 32.07 -16.31
CA ASP A 1013 51.03 31.90 -16.15
C ASP A 1013 51.73 32.78 -15.07
N ILE A 1014 53.03 32.52 -14.84
CA ILE A 1014 54.11 33.43 -14.35
C ILE A 1014 54.33 33.73 -12.83
N SER A 1015 55.63 33.61 -12.44
CA SER A 1015 56.39 34.28 -11.37
C SER A 1015 56.47 33.75 -9.90
N LEU A 1016 57.50 32.92 -9.67
CA LEU A 1016 58.66 33.17 -8.76
C LEU A 1016 58.48 33.87 -7.39
N SER A 1017 58.85 33.18 -6.31
CA SER A 1017 59.93 33.62 -5.39
C SER A 1017 60.44 32.48 -4.50
N ASN A 1018 61.70 32.55 -4.07
CA ASN A 1018 62.41 31.48 -3.34
C ASN A 1018 62.39 31.66 -1.81
N SER A 1019 62.49 30.52 -1.11
CA SER A 1019 63.55 30.15 -0.13
C SER A 1019 63.00 29.58 1.20
N ALA A 1020 63.66 28.64 1.92
CA ALA A 1020 64.94 27.95 1.71
C ALA A 1020 64.88 26.46 2.17
N MET A 1021 65.85 25.65 1.74
CA MET A 1021 66.06 24.23 2.12
C MET A 1021 66.94 24.09 3.38
N PRO A 1022 66.91 22.93 4.09
CA PRO A 1022 67.95 21.92 3.86
C PRO A 1022 67.54 20.43 4.02
N LYS A 1023 67.96 19.61 3.05
CA LYS A 1023 68.65 18.27 3.12
C LYS A 1023 68.14 17.22 4.15
N PHE A 1024 68.00 15.92 3.82
CA PHE A 1024 68.91 15.05 3.07
C PHE A 1024 68.17 13.90 2.33
N SER A 1025 68.88 13.16 1.45
CA SER A 1025 68.32 12.05 0.65
C SER A 1025 69.35 10.98 0.26
N ALA A 1026 68.99 9.68 0.34
CA ALA A 1026 69.67 8.53 -0.28
C ALA A 1026 68.82 7.24 -0.06
N SER A 1027 68.80 6.19 -0.90
CA SER A 1027 69.22 6.07 -2.32
C SER A 1027 68.77 4.73 -2.97
N SER A 1028 68.47 4.77 -4.28
CA SER A 1028 68.71 3.73 -5.32
C SER A 1028 68.14 2.29 -5.23
N MET A 1029 67.59 1.83 -6.36
CA MET A 1029 67.37 0.42 -6.72
C MET A 1029 68.60 -0.22 -7.41
N THR A 1030 68.47 -1.51 -7.78
CA THR A 1030 69.21 -2.29 -8.80
C THR A 1030 70.55 -2.95 -8.43
N LYS A 1031 70.57 -4.30 -8.39
CA LYS A 1031 71.19 -5.18 -9.41
C LYS A 1031 71.31 -6.63 -8.91
N LEU A 1032 70.91 -7.61 -9.73
CA LEU A 1032 71.72 -8.78 -10.13
C LEU A 1032 70.89 -9.75 -11.01
N PRO A 1033 71.39 -10.17 -12.19
CA PRO A 1033 70.84 -11.28 -12.96
C PRO A 1033 71.79 -12.48 -13.00
N GLN A 1034 71.28 -13.72 -13.19
CA GLN A 1034 71.98 -14.72 -14.02
C GLN A 1034 71.12 -15.96 -14.37
N GLN A 1035 71.16 -16.28 -15.68
CA GLN A 1035 71.13 -17.60 -16.34
C GLN A 1035 70.02 -18.63 -16.07
N ALA A 1036 69.70 -19.39 -17.13
CA ALA A 1036 68.75 -20.49 -17.14
C ALA A 1036 69.47 -21.85 -17.03
N GLY A 1037 68.78 -22.84 -16.46
CA GLY A 1037 69.20 -24.24 -16.37
C GLY A 1037 67.99 -25.15 -16.17
N ASN A 1038 68.00 -26.33 -16.78
CA ASN A 1038 66.85 -27.22 -16.86
C ASN A 1038 66.77 -28.26 -15.72
N ALA A 1039 65.54 -28.72 -15.48
CA ALA A 1039 65.15 -30.09 -15.14
C ALA A 1039 65.56 -30.76 -13.81
N VAL A 1040 64.55 -30.89 -12.91
CA VAL A 1040 64.05 -32.10 -12.18
C VAL A 1040 65.00 -33.08 -11.45
N ILE A 1041 64.48 -33.71 -10.37
CA ILE A 1041 64.92 -34.97 -9.67
C ILE A 1041 65.99 -34.78 -8.55
N VAL A 1042 65.88 -35.30 -7.30
CA VAL A 1042 64.77 -35.76 -6.41
C VAL A 1042 65.31 -36.03 -4.97
N HIS A 1043 64.46 -35.91 -3.92
CA HIS A 1043 64.70 -36.28 -2.48
C HIS A 1043 65.92 -35.64 -1.76
N PHE A 1044 66.16 -35.75 -0.44
CA PHE A 1044 65.47 -36.33 0.75
C PHE A 1044 65.05 -35.18 1.73
N GLN A 1045 64.04 -35.28 2.62
CA GLN A 1045 63.99 -35.97 3.93
C GLN A 1045 65.17 -35.61 4.86
N GLU A 1046 65.02 -35.40 6.18
CA GLU A 1046 63.95 -35.67 7.15
C GLU A 1046 63.54 -34.35 7.92
N ARG A 1047 63.16 -34.18 9.22
CA ARG A 1047 62.91 -34.98 10.46
C ARG A 1047 61.67 -34.50 11.24
N LYS A 1048 61.24 -35.31 12.22
CA LYS A 1048 60.41 -34.97 13.41
C LYS A 1048 61.08 -35.54 14.67
N PRO A 1049 60.64 -35.15 15.87
CA PRO A 1049 59.98 -36.08 16.81
C PRO A 1049 58.61 -35.50 17.28
N GLN A 1050 57.68 -36.15 17.97
CA GLN A 1050 57.33 -37.52 18.42
C GLN A 1050 55.89 -37.38 19.00
N ASN A 1051 54.99 -38.36 19.17
CA ASN A 1051 54.80 -39.76 18.73
C ASN A 1051 53.26 -40.05 18.89
N LEU A 1052 52.65 -41.23 18.70
CA LEU A 1052 53.13 -42.58 18.42
C LEU A 1052 52.21 -43.25 17.35
N SER A 1053 51.46 -44.29 17.68
CA SER A 1053 50.55 -45.09 16.83
C SER A 1053 49.64 -45.97 17.73
N PRO A 1054 48.67 -46.77 17.21
CA PRO A 1054 48.26 -46.99 15.81
C PRO A 1054 46.72 -46.75 15.63
N GLU A 1055 45.96 -47.09 14.57
CA GLU A 1055 46.12 -47.72 13.23
C GLU A 1055 44.89 -47.29 12.35
N ILE A 1056 44.66 -47.59 11.06
CA ILE A 1056 45.34 -48.47 10.08
C ILE A 1056 45.41 -47.87 8.63
N GLU A 1057 44.46 -48.17 7.74
CA GLU A 1057 44.53 -47.99 6.26
C GLU A 1057 43.12 -47.76 5.65
N LYS A 1058 42.90 -47.21 4.43
CA LYS A 1058 43.71 -46.42 3.46
C LYS A 1058 42.79 -45.70 2.42
N GLN A 1059 43.21 -44.50 2.00
CA GLN A 1059 43.52 -44.02 0.63
C GLN A 1059 42.86 -44.70 -0.64
N CYS A 1060 42.60 -44.03 -1.78
CA CYS A 1060 43.06 -42.70 -2.27
C CYS A 1060 42.39 -42.15 -3.57
N PHE A 1061 42.84 -40.94 -3.96
CA PHE A 1061 43.03 -40.39 -5.33
C PHE A 1061 41.91 -39.62 -6.09
N THR A 1062 42.33 -38.96 -7.17
CA THR A 1062 41.89 -37.61 -7.61
C THR A 1062 41.81 -37.42 -9.14
N PHE A 1063 41.20 -36.30 -9.56
CA PHE A 1063 41.07 -35.76 -10.93
C PHE A 1063 42.22 -35.95 -11.94
N SER A 1064 41.84 -36.14 -13.21
CA SER A 1064 42.55 -35.59 -14.39
C SER A 1064 41.61 -35.51 -15.61
N GLU A 1065 41.85 -34.57 -16.52
CA GLU A 1065 41.10 -34.39 -17.78
C GLU A 1065 41.75 -35.15 -18.96
N LYS A 1066 40.95 -35.55 -19.97
CA LYS A 1066 41.15 -35.18 -21.40
C LYS A 1066 40.13 -35.80 -22.38
N ASN A 1067 39.79 -35.02 -23.40
CA ASN A 1067 39.09 -35.40 -24.66
C ASN A 1067 40.04 -36.16 -25.63
N PRO A 1068 39.62 -36.69 -26.82
CA PRO A 1068 38.28 -36.67 -27.46
C PRO A 1068 37.78 -38.01 -28.11
N ASN A 1069 36.62 -37.93 -28.78
CA ASN A 1069 36.22 -38.63 -30.04
C ASN A 1069 35.64 -40.06 -30.10
N SER A 1070 34.80 -40.22 -31.15
CA SER A 1070 34.46 -41.43 -31.94
C SER A 1070 33.68 -42.60 -31.31
N SER A 1071 32.35 -42.49 -31.39
CA SER A 1071 31.46 -43.35 -32.20
C SER A 1071 31.52 -44.89 -32.17
N ASN A 1072 30.30 -45.45 -32.10
CA ASN A 1072 29.77 -46.58 -32.89
C ASN A 1072 29.96 -48.05 -32.45
N TYR A 1073 28.78 -48.72 -32.33
CA TYR A 1073 28.54 -50.18 -32.42
C TYR A 1073 29.13 -51.08 -31.31
N LYS A 1074 28.67 -52.31 -31.08
CA LYS A 1074 27.31 -52.94 -31.01
C LYS A 1074 27.54 -54.40 -30.60
N LYS A 1075 26.62 -55.03 -29.84
CA LYS A 1075 26.46 -56.51 -29.70
C LYS A 1075 27.58 -57.25 -28.89
N VAL A 1076 27.24 -58.09 -27.88
CA VAL A 1076 26.88 -59.56 -27.91
C VAL A 1076 28.16 -60.45 -27.95
N ASP A 1077 28.35 -61.55 -27.19
CA ASP A 1077 27.50 -62.36 -26.26
C ASP A 1077 28.35 -62.90 -25.07
N PHE A 1078 27.84 -63.09 -23.84
CA PHE A 1078 27.11 -64.25 -23.26
C PHE A 1078 27.88 -65.58 -23.09
N PHE A 1079 27.85 -66.16 -21.86
CA PHE A 1079 27.77 -67.59 -21.44
C PHE A 1079 28.21 -67.67 -19.94
N ILE A 1080 27.42 -67.97 -18.91
CA ILE A 1080 26.39 -69.01 -18.58
C ILE A 1080 26.96 -70.34 -18.03
N ARG A 1081 26.72 -70.57 -16.73
CA ARG A 1081 26.29 -71.86 -16.12
C ARG A 1081 25.70 -71.54 -14.72
N ASN A 1082 24.41 -71.58 -14.37
CA ASN A 1082 23.21 -72.42 -14.61
C ASN A 1082 23.07 -73.70 -13.75
N SER A 1083 22.09 -73.65 -12.83
CA SER A 1083 21.29 -74.80 -12.36
C SER A 1083 19.94 -74.33 -11.76
N GLU A 1084 18.92 -74.21 -12.62
CA GLU A 1084 17.50 -74.67 -12.49
C GLU A 1084 16.65 -74.28 -11.26
N CYS A 1085 15.32 -74.09 -11.33
CA CYS A 1085 14.27 -74.47 -12.32
C CYS A 1085 13.32 -73.26 -12.51
N LYS A 1086 13.04 -72.71 -13.72
CA LYS A 1086 12.08 -73.18 -14.79
C LYS A 1086 10.64 -73.35 -14.28
N LYS A 1087 9.56 -72.93 -14.98
CA LYS A 1087 9.30 -72.30 -16.31
C LYS A 1087 7.93 -71.56 -16.19
N GLU A 1088 7.41 -70.74 -17.10
CA GLU A 1088 7.71 -70.49 -18.53
C GLU A 1088 7.53 -68.97 -18.86
N VAL A 1089 7.83 -68.55 -20.10
CA VAL A 1089 7.93 -67.15 -20.55
C VAL A 1089 7.49 -67.05 -22.01
N ASP A 1090 6.77 -65.99 -22.42
CA ASP A 1090 7.15 -65.21 -23.62
C ASP A 1090 6.52 -63.81 -23.71
N PHE A 1091 7.19 -62.94 -24.48
CA PHE A 1091 6.76 -61.57 -24.83
C PHE A 1091 7.46 -61.13 -26.14
N SER A 1092 6.94 -61.51 -27.32
CA SER A 1092 7.14 -60.74 -28.57
C SER A 1092 6.33 -61.24 -29.77
N MET A 1093 5.18 -60.61 -30.07
CA MET A 1093 4.65 -60.54 -31.44
C MET A 1093 3.54 -59.48 -31.61
N TYR A 1094 3.36 -59.04 -32.86
CA TYR A 1094 2.32 -58.15 -33.40
C TYR A 1094 2.40 -56.62 -33.15
N HIS A 1095 1.57 -55.92 -33.92
CA HIS A 1095 1.73 -54.52 -34.37
C HIS A 1095 0.94 -53.51 -33.52
N PRO A 1096 1.31 -52.21 -33.58
CA PRO A 1096 0.56 -51.14 -32.93
C PRO A 1096 -0.62 -50.65 -33.81
N ASP A 1097 -1.79 -51.26 -33.64
CA ASP A 1097 -3.09 -50.77 -34.13
C ASP A 1097 -4.21 -51.43 -33.28
N ASP A 1098 -4.58 -50.84 -32.12
CA ASP A 1098 -5.89 -51.05 -31.44
C ASP A 1098 -6.13 -50.26 -30.12
N GLU A 1099 -5.26 -49.35 -29.66
CA GLU A 1099 -5.52 -48.52 -28.46
C GLU A 1099 -6.54 -47.35 -28.67
N ALA A 1100 -7.27 -47.34 -29.79
CA ALA A 1100 -8.10 -46.21 -30.21
C ALA A 1100 -9.54 -46.18 -29.65
N ASP A 1101 -10.07 -47.30 -29.13
CA ASP A 1101 -11.48 -47.42 -28.72
C ASP A 1101 -11.70 -47.53 -27.20
N GLU A 1102 -10.82 -48.17 -26.42
CA GLU A 1102 -10.99 -48.16 -24.95
C GLU A 1102 -10.89 -46.74 -24.35
N MET A 1103 -10.02 -45.89 -24.92
CA MET A 1103 -9.85 -44.50 -24.46
C MET A 1103 -11.12 -43.64 -24.63
N LYS A 1104 -12.02 -43.99 -25.56
CA LYS A 1104 -13.29 -43.29 -25.76
C LYS A 1104 -14.27 -43.54 -24.60
N SER A 1105 -14.20 -44.69 -23.94
CA SER A 1105 -15.07 -45.01 -22.81
C SER A 1105 -14.81 -44.14 -21.57
N LEU A 1106 -13.56 -43.70 -21.39
CA LEU A 1106 -13.12 -42.85 -20.26
C LEU A 1106 -13.30 -41.35 -20.50
N LEU A 1107 -13.33 -40.90 -21.77
CA LEU A 1107 -13.50 -39.49 -22.11
C LEU A 1107 -14.94 -38.98 -21.93
N GLY A 1108 -15.95 -39.84 -22.16
CA GLY A 1108 -17.37 -39.48 -22.06
C GLY A 1108 -17.87 -39.07 -20.66
N ILE A 1109 -17.00 -39.05 -19.64
CA ILE A 1109 -17.30 -38.56 -18.29
C ILE A 1109 -16.94 -37.07 -18.13
N PHE A 1110 -16.16 -36.48 -19.05
CA PHE A 1110 -15.61 -35.12 -18.90
C PHE A 1110 -16.19 -34.05 -19.84
N ASP A 1111 -17.02 -34.42 -20.84
CA ASP A 1111 -17.62 -33.49 -21.82
C ASP A 1111 -18.65 -32.47 -21.24
N GLY A 1112 -18.79 -32.39 -19.92
CA GLY A 1112 -19.54 -31.35 -19.22
C GLY A 1112 -18.70 -30.14 -18.76
N ILE A 1113 -17.37 -30.17 -18.89
CA ILE A 1113 -16.47 -29.11 -18.39
C ILE A 1113 -15.33 -28.84 -19.37
N PHE A 1114 -15.49 -27.86 -20.27
CA PHE A 1114 -14.50 -26.83 -20.62
C PHE A 1114 -15.15 -25.67 -21.43
#